data_AF-A0A9P2TBC2-F1
#
_entry.id   AF-A0A9P2TBC2-F1
#
_cell.length_a   1.000
_cell.length_b   1.000
_cell.length_c   1.000
_cell.angle_alpha   90.00
_cell.angle_beta   90.00
_cell.angle_gamma   90.00
#
_symmetry.space_group_name_H-M   'P 1'
#
loop_
_entity.id
_entity.type
_entity.pdbx_description
1 polymer ?
#
loop_
_entity_poly.entity_id
_entity_poly.type
_entity_poly.pdbx_seq_one_letter_code
_entity_poly.pdbx_strand_id
1 'polypeptide(L)'
;ARAGSFERRVSRQRREHAAGLWVMRELVATDDRQSLEGRGLLRVRMERPEGVRLPPALTRMLGLDEDEAWDLLGELVRTLRQQGALTMPEGVAPDDEAFAPRRGPVYVRESGPAPKRKVISWLPGQASNRRVDYLRRLLDRLGVADPSLTPEDLLRGAWKLLTGLGGGREGEGWLCSDSDRVLGTVWRVDHTALLLAPVGAHAPLHQCDSCRRLHPVSVRGVCPTLNCPGTLHPFTPPAPEADDDHYRRLYRSLNPVVLRAQEHTAQWSTEEAARIQEDFVEGRVNMLSCSTTFELGVDVGELQAVLLHNMPPTTANYVQRAGRAGRRTDSAALVVTHAQRRSHDLFRYQEPEQMIAGQVRAPYVPLANERIARRHAHSVALAAFFRHWHRATGEAWATVGAFFLPGENGAPAPVTRVADFLTPVPEEIRAALRRILPSNVAADIGVDDDRWVAELCEHLEQLRLEVDQDVADFERRRVAAFEKRNDLLAGRFGKTINTIVRRSLLSFLATRNVLPKYGFPVDTVELRTHHAEEPVGSKLELARDLTSAIYEYAPGVEIVAGSRKWQSGGVYRLPGRELRRFSYRVCDTCGYYAESTERLAEVCAACGTAATGTPTEYCIPEFGFVALPKTEAAGLTPPQRSWHGSTHVLRLAVDPVERRWPLPSGGEVVCLAGSRGELVALSEGPSGRGFWICEWCGWGGRAAQKRPKEHTHPLKGIPCTGPLSRLSLGHKYETDLVDITFHGKLNITTASPQTRYSLLYALLEGASAALEISRDDIDGTLFFQAGQTTSLVLFDTVPGGAGGAVRIATHFREVLLAARKRVENCECGEETSCYGCLRTYRNQTRHDLLVRRDALAALHSLT
;
A
#
# COMPACT_ATOMS: atom_id res chain seq x y z
N ALA A 1 9.51 -18.74 -31.23
CA ALA A 1 10.94 -19.05 -31.02
C ALA A 1 11.83 -17.88 -31.42
N ARG A 2 11.74 -17.34 -32.65
CA ARG A 2 12.56 -16.18 -33.09
C ARG A 2 12.37 -14.90 -32.26
N ALA A 3 11.16 -14.63 -31.74
CA ALA A 3 10.88 -13.46 -30.89
C ALA A 3 11.08 -13.71 -29.38
N GLY A 4 11.66 -14.85 -28.97
CA GLY A 4 11.91 -15.14 -27.55
C GLY A 4 10.68 -15.37 -26.65
N SER A 5 9.45 -15.30 -27.18
CA SER A 5 8.20 -15.38 -26.40
C SER A 5 7.96 -16.72 -25.68
N PHE A 6 8.68 -17.77 -26.06
CA PHE A 6 8.65 -19.08 -25.42
C PHE A 6 10.07 -19.59 -25.24
N GLU A 7 10.39 -20.09 -24.04
CA GLU A 7 11.67 -20.76 -23.80
C GLU A 7 11.78 -22.04 -24.63
N ARG A 8 13.01 -22.45 -24.92
CA ARG A 8 13.29 -23.61 -25.80
C ARG A 8 12.69 -24.92 -25.27
N ARG A 9 12.48 -25.03 -23.95
CA ARG A 9 11.96 -26.23 -23.26
C ARG A 9 10.44 -26.23 -23.04
N VAL A 10 9.71 -25.18 -23.44
CA VAL A 10 8.25 -25.13 -23.24
C VAL A 10 7.55 -26.16 -24.13
N SER A 11 6.64 -26.95 -23.54
CA SER A 11 5.85 -27.95 -24.27
C SER A 11 5.02 -27.32 -25.39
N ARG A 12 4.71 -28.11 -26.42
CA ARG A 12 3.87 -27.66 -27.54
C ARG A 12 2.49 -27.20 -27.05
N GLN A 13 1.87 -27.98 -26.15
CA GLN A 13 0.57 -27.68 -25.57
C GLN A 13 0.53 -26.32 -24.84
N ARG A 14 1.56 -25.99 -24.04
CA ARG A 14 1.64 -24.67 -23.38
C ARG A 14 1.78 -23.52 -24.37
N ARG A 15 2.50 -23.73 -25.48
CA ARG A 15 2.65 -22.75 -26.55
C ARG A 15 1.32 -22.52 -27.29
N GLU A 16 0.63 -23.60 -27.62
CA GLU A 16 -0.68 -23.55 -28.29
C GLU A 16 -1.72 -22.89 -27.39
N HIS A 17 -1.75 -23.20 -26.09
CA HIS A 17 -2.64 -22.55 -25.13
C HIS A 17 -2.38 -21.03 -25.04
N ALA A 18 -1.13 -20.60 -24.87
CA ALA A 18 -0.78 -19.18 -24.80
C ALA A 18 -1.05 -18.43 -26.12
N ALA A 19 -0.71 -19.04 -27.26
CA ALA A 19 -1.00 -18.47 -28.57
C ALA A 19 -2.51 -18.37 -28.82
N GLY A 20 -3.27 -19.41 -28.46
CA GLY A 20 -4.73 -19.42 -28.50
C GLY A 20 -5.31 -18.26 -27.70
N LEU A 21 -4.86 -18.05 -26.47
CA LEU A 21 -5.30 -16.93 -25.63
C LEU A 21 -5.04 -15.56 -26.31
N TRP A 22 -3.87 -15.37 -26.92
CA TRP A 22 -3.52 -14.11 -27.62
C TRP A 22 -4.38 -13.88 -28.86
N VAL A 23 -4.60 -14.91 -29.67
CA VAL A 23 -5.46 -14.83 -30.88
C VAL A 23 -6.89 -14.53 -30.47
N MET A 24 -7.42 -15.23 -29.47
CA MET A 24 -8.78 -14.99 -29.01
C MET A 24 -8.95 -13.59 -28.41
N ARG A 25 -7.95 -13.07 -27.69
CA ARG A 25 -7.95 -11.70 -27.15
C ARG A 25 -8.00 -10.65 -28.26
N GLU A 26 -7.26 -10.85 -29.34
CA GLU A 26 -7.32 -9.99 -30.54
C GLU A 26 -8.72 -10.06 -31.17
N LEU A 27 -9.29 -11.27 -31.29
CA LEU A 27 -10.62 -11.46 -31.87
C LEU A 27 -11.72 -10.77 -31.05
N VAL A 28 -11.65 -10.72 -29.73
CA VAL A 28 -12.68 -10.09 -28.87
C VAL A 28 -12.28 -8.71 -28.32
N ALA A 29 -11.28 -8.07 -28.92
CA ALA A 29 -10.73 -6.80 -28.47
C ALA A 29 -11.82 -5.74 -28.21
N THR A 30 -11.74 -5.09 -27.05
CA THR A 30 -12.71 -4.06 -26.63
C THR A 30 -12.50 -2.72 -27.35
N ASP A 31 -11.25 -2.40 -27.67
CA ASP A 31 -10.88 -1.22 -28.46
C ASP A 31 -10.30 -1.63 -29.81
N ASP A 32 -11.16 -1.61 -30.83
CA ASP A 32 -10.81 -1.88 -32.23
C ASP A 32 -9.73 -0.91 -32.73
N ARG A 33 -9.57 0.29 -32.15
CA ARG A 33 -8.55 1.25 -32.58
C ARG A 33 -7.13 0.83 -32.21
N GLN A 34 -6.94 -0.15 -31.34
CA GLN A 34 -5.62 -0.63 -30.96
C GLN A 34 -5.39 -2.10 -31.37
N SER A 35 -6.39 -2.75 -31.95
CA SER A 35 -6.27 -4.12 -32.46
C SER A 35 -5.49 -4.15 -33.79
N LEU A 36 -4.89 -5.29 -34.11
CA LEU A 36 -4.30 -5.53 -35.42
C LEU A 36 -5.35 -5.38 -36.53
N GLU A 37 -6.59 -5.78 -36.25
CA GLU A 37 -7.69 -5.64 -37.20
C GLU A 37 -8.04 -4.18 -37.48
N GLY A 38 -8.29 -3.36 -36.46
CA GLY A 38 -8.70 -1.97 -36.69
C GLY A 38 -7.55 -1.02 -37.03
N ARG A 39 -6.29 -1.41 -36.79
CA ARG A 39 -5.11 -0.79 -37.41
C ARG A 39 -4.87 -1.24 -38.84
N GLY A 40 -5.59 -2.26 -39.31
CA GLY A 40 -5.55 -2.72 -40.68
C GLY A 40 -4.35 -3.57 -41.04
N LEU A 41 -3.84 -4.34 -40.09
CA LEU A 41 -2.76 -5.30 -40.26
C LEU A 41 -3.28 -6.74 -40.37
N LEU A 42 -4.42 -6.99 -39.73
CA LEU A 42 -5.11 -8.28 -39.75
C LEU A 42 -6.50 -8.12 -40.38
N ARG A 43 -6.93 -9.10 -41.14
CA ARG A 43 -8.28 -9.21 -41.67
C ARG A 43 -8.93 -10.45 -41.07
N VAL A 44 -10.09 -10.28 -40.46
CA VAL A 44 -10.92 -11.37 -39.96
C VAL A 44 -12.15 -11.49 -40.85
N ARG A 45 -12.36 -12.65 -41.44
CA ARG A 45 -13.50 -12.95 -42.32
C ARG A 45 -14.21 -14.20 -41.88
N MET A 46 -15.49 -14.30 -42.21
CA MET A 46 -16.19 -15.57 -42.11
C MET A 46 -15.68 -16.54 -43.18
N GLU A 47 -15.54 -17.80 -42.82
CA GLU A 47 -15.32 -18.87 -43.78
C GLU A 47 -16.51 -18.98 -44.73
N ARG A 48 -16.22 -19.14 -46.02
CA ARG A 48 -17.20 -19.32 -47.10
C ARG A 48 -17.07 -20.76 -47.61
N PRO A 49 -17.91 -21.71 -47.16
CA PRO A 49 -17.80 -23.09 -47.58
C PRO A 49 -18.09 -23.23 -49.08
N GLU A 50 -17.30 -24.06 -49.76
CA GLU A 50 -17.51 -24.34 -51.19
C GLU A 50 -18.91 -24.92 -51.44
N GLY A 51 -19.61 -24.39 -52.44
CA GLY A 51 -20.94 -24.87 -52.84
C GLY A 51 -22.12 -24.29 -52.04
N VAL A 52 -21.89 -23.54 -50.96
CA VAL A 52 -22.96 -22.86 -50.22
C VAL A 52 -23.35 -21.57 -50.93
N ARG A 53 -24.56 -21.52 -51.52
CA ARG A 53 -25.12 -20.31 -52.12
C ARG A 53 -25.99 -19.56 -51.12
N LEU A 54 -25.78 -18.25 -51.02
CA LEU A 54 -26.63 -17.38 -50.22
C LEU A 54 -28.05 -17.29 -50.80
N PRO A 55 -29.09 -17.08 -49.96
CA PRO A 55 -30.46 -16.96 -50.42
C PRO A 55 -30.60 -15.90 -51.51
N PRO A 56 -31.38 -16.16 -52.58
CA PRO A 56 -31.63 -15.19 -53.64
C PRO A 56 -32.22 -13.87 -53.15
N ALA A 57 -32.78 -13.81 -51.94
CA ALA A 57 -33.23 -12.57 -51.33
C ALA A 57 -32.09 -11.56 -51.10
N LEU A 58 -30.90 -12.02 -50.69
CA LEU A 58 -29.76 -11.11 -50.48
C LEU A 58 -29.17 -10.59 -51.79
N THR A 59 -29.22 -11.39 -52.86
CA THR A 59 -28.60 -11.03 -54.15
C THR A 59 -29.59 -10.40 -55.13
N ARG A 60 -30.79 -10.98 -55.30
CA ARG A 60 -31.82 -10.50 -56.24
C ARG A 60 -32.72 -9.40 -55.68
N MET A 61 -33.09 -9.43 -54.40
CA MET A 61 -33.98 -8.41 -53.83
C MET A 61 -33.22 -7.15 -53.38
N LEU A 62 -32.02 -7.31 -52.81
CA LEU A 62 -31.18 -6.18 -52.40
C LEU A 62 -30.20 -5.71 -53.49
N GLY A 63 -30.04 -6.47 -54.58
CA GLY A 63 -29.12 -6.13 -55.67
C GLY A 63 -27.64 -6.18 -55.28
N LEU A 64 -27.29 -6.94 -54.24
CA LEU A 64 -25.90 -7.19 -53.84
C LEU A 64 -25.32 -8.31 -54.70
N ASP A 65 -24.05 -8.22 -55.06
CA ASP A 65 -23.35 -9.38 -55.57
C ASP A 65 -23.05 -10.40 -54.45
N GLU A 66 -22.54 -11.57 -54.82
CA GLU A 66 -22.26 -12.64 -53.85
C GLU A 66 -21.20 -12.23 -52.82
N ASP A 67 -20.19 -11.45 -53.23
CA ASP A 67 -19.14 -10.97 -52.33
C ASP A 67 -19.67 -9.96 -51.32
N GLU A 68 -20.47 -8.98 -51.78
CA GLU A 68 -21.14 -7.98 -50.97
C GLU A 68 -22.13 -8.62 -49.98
N ALA A 69 -22.84 -9.67 -50.39
CA ALA A 69 -23.77 -10.39 -49.52
C ALA A 69 -23.03 -11.15 -48.40
N TRP A 70 -21.89 -11.77 -48.70
CA TRP A 70 -21.01 -12.37 -47.68
C TRP A 70 -20.37 -11.31 -46.78
N ASP A 71 -19.95 -10.19 -47.34
CA ASP A 71 -19.36 -9.07 -46.62
C ASP A 71 -20.36 -8.43 -45.65
N LEU A 72 -21.65 -8.38 -46.02
CA LEU A 72 -22.75 -7.98 -45.13
C LEU A 72 -22.86 -8.90 -43.92
N LEU A 73 -22.92 -10.22 -44.14
CA LEU A 73 -22.97 -11.21 -43.05
C LEU A 73 -21.73 -11.12 -42.17
N GLY A 74 -20.55 -10.96 -42.78
CA GLY A 74 -19.27 -10.77 -42.10
C GLY A 74 -19.26 -9.59 -41.15
N GLU A 75 -19.74 -8.41 -41.59
CA GLU A 75 -19.83 -7.23 -40.72
C GLU A 75 -20.87 -7.43 -39.60
N LEU A 76 -22.00 -8.10 -39.87
CA LEU A 76 -22.99 -8.39 -38.83
C LEU A 76 -22.43 -9.35 -37.75
N VAL A 77 -21.73 -10.41 -38.16
CA VAL A 77 -21.04 -11.34 -37.24
C VAL A 77 -19.90 -10.65 -36.49
N ARG A 78 -19.16 -9.74 -37.13
CA ARG A 78 -18.14 -8.90 -36.48
C ARG A 78 -18.73 -8.13 -35.30
N THR A 79 -19.99 -7.65 -35.38
CA THR A 79 -20.61 -6.97 -34.24
C THR A 79 -20.84 -7.87 -33.02
N LEU A 80 -21.08 -9.17 -33.21
CA LEU A 80 -21.22 -10.14 -32.12
C LEU A 80 -19.87 -10.47 -31.49
N ARG A 81 -18.87 -10.71 -32.35
CA ARG A 81 -17.49 -10.96 -31.94
C ARG A 81 -16.92 -9.79 -31.13
N GLN A 82 -17.12 -8.55 -31.60
CA GLN A 82 -16.71 -7.32 -30.90
C GLN A 82 -17.47 -7.10 -29.57
N GLN A 83 -18.50 -7.88 -29.27
CA GLN A 83 -19.18 -7.90 -27.96
C GLN A 83 -18.77 -9.12 -27.10
N GLY A 84 -17.88 -9.98 -27.59
CA GLY A 84 -17.37 -11.16 -26.91
C GLY A 84 -18.15 -12.45 -27.14
N ALA A 85 -19.20 -12.43 -27.99
CA ALA A 85 -20.05 -13.59 -28.24
C ALA A 85 -19.40 -14.59 -29.21
N LEU A 86 -18.32 -15.24 -28.76
CA LEU A 86 -17.44 -16.11 -29.53
C LEU A 86 -17.14 -17.39 -28.74
N THR A 87 -17.09 -18.56 -29.40
CA THR A 87 -16.60 -19.81 -28.79
C THR A 87 -15.09 -19.73 -28.58
N MET A 88 -14.56 -20.55 -27.67
CA MET A 88 -13.12 -20.59 -27.38
C MET A 88 -12.54 -21.95 -27.82
N PRO A 89 -11.30 -21.99 -28.33
CA PRO A 89 -10.62 -23.24 -28.63
C PRO A 89 -10.33 -24.03 -27.35
N GLU A 90 -10.05 -25.32 -27.51
CA GLU A 90 -9.70 -26.19 -26.39
C GLU A 90 -8.52 -25.62 -25.59
N GLY A 91 -8.67 -25.63 -24.26
CA GLY A 91 -7.69 -25.11 -23.33
C GLY A 91 -7.82 -23.61 -23.05
N VAL A 92 -8.53 -22.79 -23.85
CA VAL A 92 -8.71 -21.36 -23.55
C VAL A 92 -9.99 -21.15 -22.75
N ALA A 93 -9.85 -20.80 -21.47
CA ALA A 93 -10.99 -20.59 -20.59
C ALA A 93 -11.66 -19.23 -20.89
N PRO A 94 -12.98 -19.15 -21.16
CA PRO A 94 -13.63 -17.90 -21.46
C PRO A 94 -13.65 -16.91 -20.28
N ASP A 95 -13.48 -17.39 -19.05
CA ASP A 95 -13.40 -16.61 -17.81
C ASP A 95 -11.97 -16.22 -17.39
N ASP A 96 -10.98 -16.47 -18.25
CA ASP A 96 -9.60 -16.01 -18.07
C ASP A 96 -9.53 -14.49 -17.86
N GLU A 97 -8.59 -14.04 -17.03
CA GLU A 97 -8.38 -12.63 -16.72
C GLU A 97 -7.99 -11.80 -17.95
N ALA A 98 -7.33 -12.42 -18.94
CA ALA A 98 -6.94 -11.77 -20.20
C ALA A 98 -8.12 -11.19 -21.00
N PHE A 99 -9.35 -11.67 -20.75
CA PHE A 99 -10.57 -11.18 -21.37
C PHE A 99 -11.28 -10.08 -20.56
N ALA A 100 -10.72 -9.63 -19.44
CA ALA A 100 -11.28 -8.51 -18.69
C ALA A 100 -11.43 -7.25 -19.57
N PRO A 101 -12.54 -6.50 -19.44
CA PRO A 101 -13.62 -6.66 -18.45
C PRO A 101 -14.69 -7.71 -18.81
N ARG A 102 -14.64 -8.31 -20.01
CA ARG A 102 -15.65 -9.25 -20.53
C ARG A 102 -15.27 -10.71 -20.23
N ARG A 103 -15.01 -11.00 -18.96
CA ARG A 103 -14.73 -12.38 -18.52
C ARG A 103 -15.97 -13.25 -18.67
N GLY A 104 -15.79 -14.53 -18.94
CA GLY A 104 -16.82 -15.55 -19.04
C GLY A 104 -17.49 -15.56 -20.41
N PRO A 105 -18.24 -16.63 -20.72
CA PRO A 105 -18.89 -16.74 -22.02
C PRO A 105 -19.97 -15.67 -22.16
N VAL A 106 -19.94 -14.96 -23.30
CA VAL A 106 -21.01 -14.07 -23.74
C VAL A 106 -21.81 -14.81 -24.80
N TYR A 107 -23.13 -14.73 -24.70
CA TYR A 107 -24.03 -15.43 -25.61
C TYR A 107 -24.93 -14.44 -26.36
N VAL A 108 -25.51 -14.86 -27.47
CA VAL A 108 -26.51 -14.10 -28.22
C VAL A 108 -27.81 -14.89 -28.40
N ARG A 109 -28.94 -14.19 -28.40
CA ARG A 109 -30.26 -14.69 -28.81
C ARG A 109 -30.85 -13.79 -29.89
N GLU A 110 -31.85 -14.30 -30.62
CA GLU A 110 -32.56 -13.52 -31.64
C GLU A 110 -33.14 -12.23 -31.06
N SER A 111 -33.85 -12.33 -29.92
CA SER A 111 -34.44 -11.20 -29.19
C SER A 111 -34.38 -11.41 -27.67
N GLY A 112 -34.47 -10.31 -26.91
CA GLY A 112 -34.56 -10.33 -25.45
C GLY A 112 -33.20 -10.45 -24.75
N PRO A 113 -32.48 -9.34 -24.51
CA PRO A 113 -31.18 -9.36 -23.83
C PRO A 113 -31.34 -9.75 -22.35
N ALA A 114 -30.35 -10.43 -21.78
CA ALA A 114 -30.26 -10.74 -20.36
C ALA A 114 -28.86 -10.38 -19.80
N PRO A 115 -28.61 -9.11 -19.43
CA PRO A 115 -27.27 -8.64 -19.03
C PRO A 115 -26.67 -9.40 -17.85
N LYS A 116 -27.48 -9.77 -16.85
CA LYS A 116 -27.03 -10.56 -15.68
C LYS A 116 -26.49 -11.95 -16.05
N ARG A 117 -26.91 -12.49 -17.20
CA ARG A 117 -26.47 -13.79 -17.76
C ARG A 117 -25.48 -13.63 -18.91
N LYS A 118 -25.02 -12.41 -19.20
CA LYS A 118 -24.14 -12.08 -20.35
C LYS A 118 -24.73 -12.50 -21.69
N VAL A 119 -26.05 -12.39 -21.83
CA VAL A 119 -26.75 -12.67 -23.09
C VAL A 119 -27.11 -11.35 -23.76
N ILE A 120 -26.52 -11.10 -24.93
CA ILE A 120 -26.86 -9.99 -25.82
C ILE A 120 -28.00 -10.38 -26.77
N SER A 121 -28.63 -9.37 -27.37
CA SER A 121 -29.74 -9.57 -28.32
C SER A 121 -29.27 -9.22 -29.72
N TRP A 122 -29.63 -10.04 -30.71
CA TRP A 122 -29.38 -9.80 -32.13
C TRP A 122 -30.25 -8.66 -32.66
N LEU A 123 -31.57 -8.78 -32.46
CA LEU A 123 -32.54 -7.71 -32.68
C LEU A 123 -32.47 -6.66 -31.56
N PRO A 124 -32.76 -5.38 -31.83
CA PRO A 124 -32.83 -4.34 -30.81
C PRO A 124 -33.94 -4.62 -29.77
N GLY A 125 -33.72 -4.22 -28.51
CA GLY A 125 -34.70 -4.36 -27.41
C GLY A 125 -35.58 -3.11 -27.20
N GLN A 126 -34.96 -1.95 -27.01
CA GLN A 126 -35.60 -0.63 -27.06
C GLN A 126 -34.60 0.33 -27.74
N ALA A 127 -35.07 1.10 -28.74
CA ALA A 127 -34.27 1.94 -29.66
C ALA A 127 -33.35 1.20 -30.65
N SER A 128 -32.80 1.97 -31.61
CA SER A 128 -31.91 1.48 -32.69
C SER A 128 -30.54 1.05 -32.15
N ASN A 129 -29.94 0.01 -32.73
CA ASN A 129 -28.57 -0.44 -32.43
C ASN A 129 -27.66 -0.24 -33.66
N ARG A 130 -26.35 -0.48 -33.51
CA ARG A 130 -25.36 -0.34 -34.62
C ARG A 130 -25.73 -1.16 -35.86
N ARG A 131 -26.31 -2.35 -35.70
CA ARG A 131 -26.72 -3.20 -36.84
C ARG A 131 -27.90 -2.60 -37.59
N VAL A 132 -28.93 -2.13 -36.87
CA VAL A 132 -30.11 -1.47 -37.46
C VAL A 132 -29.75 -0.16 -38.14
N ASP A 133 -28.91 0.67 -37.51
CA ASP A 133 -28.41 1.91 -38.12
C ASP A 133 -27.63 1.63 -39.42
N TYR A 134 -26.70 0.67 -39.38
CA TYR A 134 -25.93 0.29 -40.57
C TYR A 134 -26.83 -0.23 -41.71
N LEU A 135 -27.76 -1.14 -41.40
CA LEU A 135 -28.68 -1.69 -42.39
C LEU A 135 -29.65 -0.65 -42.94
N ARG A 136 -30.13 0.28 -42.12
CA ARG A 136 -30.96 1.40 -42.58
C ARG A 136 -30.20 2.24 -43.62
N ARG A 137 -28.98 2.68 -43.28
CA ARG A 137 -28.14 3.47 -44.20
C ARG A 137 -27.76 2.68 -45.46
N LEU A 138 -27.61 1.36 -45.35
CA LEU A 138 -27.38 0.49 -46.51
C LEU A 138 -28.60 0.39 -47.42
N LEU A 139 -29.80 0.21 -46.86
CA LEU A 139 -31.06 0.19 -47.62
C LEU A 139 -31.30 1.54 -48.33
N ASP A 140 -31.06 2.65 -47.62
CA ASP A 140 -31.15 4.00 -48.20
C ASP A 140 -30.18 4.15 -49.39
N ARG A 141 -28.95 3.66 -49.25
CA ARG A 141 -27.94 3.71 -50.32
C ARG A 141 -28.29 2.84 -51.52
N LEU A 142 -28.92 1.69 -51.29
CA LEU A 142 -29.38 0.78 -52.33
C LEU A 142 -30.61 1.28 -53.07
N GLY A 143 -31.30 2.30 -52.56
CA GLY A 143 -32.51 2.84 -53.17
C GLY A 143 -33.68 1.84 -53.19
N VAL A 144 -33.72 0.93 -52.21
CA VAL A 144 -34.80 -0.07 -52.10
C VAL A 144 -36.12 0.66 -51.82
N ALA A 145 -37.01 0.68 -52.82
CA ALA A 145 -38.26 1.42 -52.77
C ALA A 145 -39.40 0.69 -52.05
N ASP A 146 -39.18 -0.55 -51.57
CA ASP A 146 -40.17 -1.35 -50.85
C ASP A 146 -40.27 -0.89 -49.38
N PRO A 147 -41.36 -0.21 -48.97
CA PRO A 147 -41.51 0.28 -47.60
C PRO A 147 -41.73 -0.84 -46.58
N SER A 148 -41.97 -2.07 -47.03
CA SER A 148 -42.22 -3.23 -46.17
C SER A 148 -40.95 -3.96 -45.71
N LEU A 149 -39.81 -3.71 -46.36
CA LEU A 149 -38.53 -4.33 -45.98
C LEU A 149 -37.82 -3.50 -44.93
N THR A 150 -37.89 -3.93 -43.66
CA THR A 150 -37.23 -3.23 -42.56
C THR A 150 -35.81 -3.77 -42.28
N PRO A 151 -34.90 -2.97 -41.69
CA PRO A 151 -33.62 -3.47 -41.18
C PRO A 151 -33.78 -4.69 -40.25
N GLU A 152 -34.84 -4.71 -39.44
CA GLU A 152 -35.17 -5.79 -38.52
C GLU A 152 -35.53 -7.10 -39.27
N ASP A 153 -36.19 -7.01 -40.42
CA ASP A 153 -36.50 -8.19 -41.25
C ASP A 153 -35.23 -8.77 -41.87
N LEU A 154 -34.31 -7.92 -42.33
CA LEU A 154 -32.99 -8.35 -42.80
C LEU A 154 -32.19 -9.02 -41.68
N LEU A 155 -32.23 -8.47 -40.47
CA LEU A 155 -31.61 -9.11 -39.31
C LEU A 155 -32.25 -10.46 -39.01
N ARG A 156 -33.58 -10.58 -39.08
CA ARG A 156 -34.29 -11.85 -38.84
C ARG A 156 -33.92 -12.90 -39.89
N GLY A 157 -33.80 -12.49 -41.15
CA GLY A 157 -33.34 -13.34 -42.25
C GLY A 157 -31.89 -13.80 -42.05
N ALA A 158 -30.98 -12.87 -41.75
CA ALA A 158 -29.58 -13.18 -41.46
C ALA A 158 -29.43 -14.08 -40.23
N TRP A 159 -30.24 -13.89 -39.19
CA TRP A 159 -30.26 -14.78 -38.02
C TRP A 159 -30.61 -16.22 -38.41
N LYS A 160 -31.73 -16.42 -39.12
CA LYS A 160 -32.14 -17.75 -39.61
C LYS A 160 -31.07 -18.40 -40.48
N LEU A 161 -30.38 -17.63 -41.31
CA LEU A 161 -29.28 -18.11 -42.13
C LEU A 161 -28.11 -18.61 -41.25
N LEU A 162 -27.66 -17.76 -40.33
CA LEU A 162 -26.50 -18.02 -39.48
C LEU A 162 -26.73 -19.17 -38.49
N THR A 163 -27.97 -19.40 -38.07
CA THR A 163 -28.35 -20.51 -37.17
C THR A 163 -28.85 -21.76 -37.91
N GLY A 164 -29.28 -21.64 -39.17
CA GLY A 164 -30.08 -22.65 -39.87
C GLY A 164 -29.40 -23.35 -41.05
N LEU A 165 -28.32 -22.79 -41.61
CA LEU A 165 -27.50 -23.46 -42.62
C LEU A 165 -26.20 -23.95 -41.98
N GLY A 166 -26.15 -25.24 -41.67
CA GLY A 166 -24.89 -25.92 -41.43
C GLY A 166 -24.08 -25.88 -42.73
N GLY A 167 -22.91 -25.26 -42.70
CA GLY A 167 -22.03 -25.17 -43.87
C GLY A 167 -21.48 -26.55 -44.18
N GLY A 168 -22.20 -27.37 -44.96
CA GLY A 168 -21.72 -28.65 -45.50
C GLY A 168 -21.27 -29.73 -44.50
N ARG A 169 -21.29 -29.48 -43.19
CA ARG A 169 -20.99 -30.44 -42.13
C ARG A 169 -22.25 -30.71 -41.32
N GLU A 170 -22.56 -31.99 -41.10
CA GLU A 170 -23.62 -32.41 -40.19
C GLU A 170 -23.33 -31.86 -38.78
N GLY A 171 -24.05 -30.81 -38.36
CA GLY A 171 -24.04 -30.30 -36.98
C GLY A 171 -23.32 -28.98 -36.69
N GLU A 172 -22.70 -28.30 -37.66
CA GLU A 172 -21.90 -27.08 -37.42
C GLU A 172 -22.30 -25.92 -38.37
N GLY A 173 -22.94 -24.86 -37.84
CA GLY A 173 -23.18 -23.59 -38.53
C GLY A 173 -22.23 -22.49 -38.04
N TRP A 174 -22.25 -21.29 -38.63
CA TRP A 174 -21.40 -20.16 -38.18
C TRP A 174 -21.69 -19.69 -36.74
N LEU A 175 -22.85 -20.06 -36.20
CA LEU A 175 -23.17 -19.91 -34.80
C LEU A 175 -23.34 -21.30 -34.14
N CYS A 176 -22.67 -21.54 -33.02
CA CYS A 176 -22.86 -22.73 -32.20
C CYS A 176 -23.97 -22.49 -31.17
N SER A 177 -24.90 -23.44 -31.03
CA SER A 177 -25.92 -23.41 -29.98
C SER A 177 -25.39 -23.95 -28.66
N ASP A 178 -25.91 -23.41 -27.57
CA ASP A 178 -25.69 -23.83 -26.19
C ASP A 178 -27.03 -23.75 -25.43
N SER A 179 -27.12 -24.37 -24.25
CA SER A 179 -28.35 -24.45 -23.46
C SER A 179 -28.23 -23.68 -22.15
N ASP A 180 -28.99 -22.59 -22.01
CA ASP A 180 -29.19 -21.90 -20.73
C ASP A 180 -30.45 -22.44 -20.03
N ARG A 181 -30.32 -22.75 -18.73
CA ARG A 181 -31.39 -23.38 -17.93
C ARG A 181 -32.68 -22.56 -17.84
N VAL A 182 -32.64 -21.25 -18.08
CA VAL A 182 -33.79 -20.35 -17.95
C VAL A 182 -34.20 -19.78 -19.31
N LEU A 183 -33.23 -19.43 -20.15
CA LEU A 183 -33.46 -18.77 -21.43
C LEU A 183 -33.59 -19.75 -22.61
N GLY A 184 -33.34 -21.05 -22.39
CA GLY A 184 -33.34 -22.06 -23.44
C GLY A 184 -32.11 -21.96 -24.33
N THR A 185 -32.29 -22.09 -25.64
CA THR A 185 -31.19 -22.06 -26.60
C THR A 185 -30.58 -20.67 -26.72
N VAL A 186 -29.26 -20.61 -26.59
CA VAL A 186 -28.42 -19.43 -26.77
C VAL A 186 -27.31 -19.75 -27.76
N TRP A 187 -26.71 -18.74 -28.39
CA TRP A 187 -25.76 -18.95 -29.49
C TRP A 187 -24.46 -18.18 -29.28
N ARG A 188 -23.40 -18.60 -29.95
CA ARG A 188 -22.10 -17.91 -30.02
C ARG A 188 -21.53 -18.04 -31.43
N VAL A 189 -20.75 -17.06 -31.88
CA VAL A 189 -19.98 -17.19 -33.12
C VAL A 189 -19.00 -18.34 -32.97
N ASP A 190 -18.95 -19.24 -33.95
CA ASP A 190 -17.94 -20.28 -33.95
C ASP A 190 -16.58 -19.70 -34.35
N HIS A 191 -15.58 -19.83 -33.46
CA HIS A 191 -14.22 -19.43 -33.77
C HIS A 191 -13.60 -20.25 -34.90
N THR A 192 -14.05 -21.48 -35.15
CA THR A 192 -13.52 -22.32 -36.25
C THR A 192 -13.99 -21.82 -37.62
N ALA A 193 -15.12 -21.11 -37.67
CA ALA A 193 -15.68 -20.53 -38.89
C ALA A 193 -15.11 -19.14 -39.22
N LEU A 194 -13.98 -18.75 -38.60
CA LEU A 194 -13.30 -17.49 -38.83
C LEU A 194 -11.92 -17.69 -39.47
N LEU A 195 -11.66 -16.97 -40.55
CA LEU A 195 -10.38 -16.96 -41.25
C LEU A 195 -9.62 -15.67 -40.94
N LEU A 196 -8.37 -15.82 -40.53
CA LEU A 196 -7.45 -14.73 -40.22
C LEU A 196 -6.39 -14.63 -41.32
N ALA A 197 -6.22 -13.45 -41.91
CA ALA A 197 -5.23 -13.21 -42.96
C ALA A 197 -4.53 -11.85 -42.77
N PRO A 198 -3.23 -11.73 -43.08
CA PRO A 198 -2.56 -10.44 -43.13
C PRO A 198 -3.12 -9.56 -44.25
N VAL A 199 -3.11 -8.25 -44.03
CA VAL A 199 -3.58 -7.27 -45.02
C VAL A 199 -2.46 -6.94 -46.01
N GLY A 200 -2.76 -6.91 -47.31
CA GLY A 200 -1.79 -6.60 -48.37
C GLY A 200 -2.46 -6.14 -49.66
N ALA A 201 -1.66 -5.90 -50.70
CA ALA A 201 -2.14 -5.35 -51.98
C ALA A 201 -3.25 -6.19 -52.66
N HIS A 202 -3.23 -7.52 -52.47
CA HIS A 202 -4.22 -8.44 -53.04
C HIS A 202 -5.49 -8.60 -52.18
N ALA A 203 -5.55 -7.95 -51.02
CA ALA A 203 -6.67 -8.01 -50.09
C ALA A 203 -6.83 -6.66 -49.37
N PRO A 204 -7.17 -5.57 -50.10
CA PRO A 204 -7.27 -4.24 -49.51
C PRO A 204 -8.36 -4.17 -48.45
N LEU A 205 -8.17 -3.28 -47.50
CA LEU A 205 -9.20 -2.86 -46.56
C LEU A 205 -9.98 -1.70 -47.16
N HIS A 206 -10.91 -1.15 -46.38
CA HIS A 206 -11.61 0.06 -46.76
C HIS A 206 -11.54 1.10 -45.64
N GLN A 207 -11.13 2.32 -45.98
CA GLN A 207 -11.09 3.45 -45.05
C GLN A 207 -12.28 4.38 -45.29
N CYS A 208 -12.95 4.77 -44.21
CA CYS A 208 -13.99 5.80 -44.27
C CYS A 208 -13.36 7.19 -44.44
N ASP A 209 -13.85 7.96 -45.41
CA ASP A 209 -13.45 9.36 -45.62
C ASP A 209 -13.81 10.29 -44.45
N SER A 210 -14.89 10.02 -43.73
CA SER A 210 -15.38 10.83 -42.60
C SER A 210 -14.76 10.43 -41.26
N CYS A 211 -14.95 9.18 -40.80
CA CYS A 211 -14.48 8.75 -39.48
C CYS A 211 -13.06 8.17 -39.46
N ARG A 212 -12.42 8.02 -40.64
CA ARG A 212 -11.05 7.49 -40.84
C ARG A 212 -10.82 6.06 -40.35
N ARG A 213 -11.86 5.36 -39.88
CA ARG A 213 -11.80 3.95 -39.46
C ARG A 213 -11.62 3.03 -40.65
N LEU A 214 -10.94 1.92 -40.37
CA LEU A 214 -10.71 0.84 -41.31
C LEU A 214 -11.72 -0.28 -41.12
N HIS A 215 -12.18 -0.84 -42.22
CA HIS A 215 -13.13 -1.93 -42.25
C HIS A 215 -12.62 -3.07 -43.15
N PRO A 216 -12.78 -4.33 -42.73
CA PRO A 216 -12.32 -5.49 -43.48
C PRO A 216 -13.20 -5.78 -44.70
N VAL A 217 -14.36 -5.16 -44.81
CA VAL A 217 -15.37 -5.41 -45.84
C VAL A 217 -16.03 -4.09 -46.24
N SER A 218 -16.63 -4.03 -47.42
CA SER A 218 -17.38 -2.86 -47.89
C SER A 218 -18.61 -3.30 -48.66
N VAL A 219 -19.78 -2.91 -48.18
CA VAL A 219 -21.05 -3.17 -48.87
C VAL A 219 -21.56 -1.82 -49.38
N ARG A 220 -21.57 -1.62 -50.70
CA ARG A 220 -21.99 -0.37 -51.36
C ARG A 220 -21.31 0.90 -50.80
N GLY A 221 -20.10 0.77 -50.26
CA GLY A 221 -19.34 1.87 -49.67
C GLY A 221 -19.90 2.43 -48.37
N VAL A 222 -20.89 1.79 -47.72
CA VAL A 222 -21.51 2.32 -46.50
C VAL A 222 -20.65 2.02 -45.28
N CYS A 223 -20.35 3.02 -44.45
CA CYS A 223 -19.54 2.84 -43.23
C CYS A 223 -20.35 2.16 -42.09
N PRO A 224 -19.90 1.02 -41.53
CA PRO A 224 -20.56 0.34 -40.40
C PRO A 224 -20.51 1.04 -39.04
N THR A 225 -19.79 2.16 -38.94
CA THR A 225 -19.69 2.93 -37.69
C THR A 225 -21.01 3.64 -37.43
N LEU A 226 -21.51 3.54 -36.19
CA LEU A 226 -22.81 4.11 -35.77
C LEU A 226 -22.90 5.60 -36.15
N ASN A 227 -23.96 5.97 -36.85
CA ASN A 227 -24.28 7.34 -37.28
C ASN A 227 -23.21 8.02 -38.16
N CYS A 228 -22.28 7.27 -38.79
CA CYS A 228 -21.26 7.88 -39.65
C CYS A 228 -21.77 8.07 -41.09
N PRO A 229 -21.83 9.29 -41.64
CA PRO A 229 -22.33 9.50 -43.00
C PRO A 229 -21.29 9.21 -44.10
N GLY A 230 -20.05 8.87 -43.72
CA GLY A 230 -18.94 8.74 -44.66
C GLY A 230 -19.01 7.50 -45.56
N THR A 231 -18.23 7.54 -46.63
CA THR A 231 -18.12 6.48 -47.62
C THR A 231 -16.80 5.74 -47.46
N LEU A 232 -16.85 4.42 -47.63
CA LEU A 232 -15.70 3.53 -47.59
C LEU A 232 -14.99 3.52 -48.95
N HIS A 233 -13.68 3.76 -48.93
CA HIS A 233 -12.81 3.71 -50.10
C HIS A 233 -11.73 2.65 -49.90
N PRO A 234 -11.31 1.93 -50.95
CA PRO A 234 -10.20 0.98 -50.85
C PRO A 234 -8.95 1.61 -50.23
N PHE A 235 -8.34 0.89 -49.30
CA PHE A 235 -7.17 1.32 -48.56
C PHE A 235 -6.18 0.17 -48.42
N THR A 236 -4.95 0.42 -48.85
CA THR A 236 -3.82 -0.48 -48.61
C THR A 236 -2.84 0.24 -47.69
N PRO A 237 -2.43 -0.36 -46.56
CA PRO A 237 -1.40 0.22 -45.72
C PRO A 237 -0.11 0.48 -46.53
N PRO A 238 0.45 1.70 -46.49
CA PRO A 238 1.72 1.99 -47.13
C PRO A 238 2.87 1.20 -46.47
N ALA A 239 4.05 1.18 -47.09
CA ALA A 239 5.24 0.57 -46.49
C ALA A 239 5.55 1.20 -45.11
N PRO A 240 6.11 0.46 -44.14
CA PRO A 240 6.35 0.96 -42.79
C PRO A 240 7.10 2.31 -42.72
N GLU A 241 8.02 2.56 -43.66
CA GLU A 241 8.84 3.78 -43.71
C GLU A 241 8.03 5.01 -44.17
N ALA A 242 6.95 4.79 -44.92
CA ALA A 242 6.09 5.83 -45.50
C ALA A 242 4.70 5.89 -44.84
N ASP A 243 4.48 5.16 -43.75
CA ASP A 243 3.20 5.16 -43.04
C ASP A 243 3.19 6.19 -41.93
N ASP A 244 2.26 7.15 -41.98
CA ASP A 244 2.13 8.16 -40.92
C ASP A 244 1.51 7.61 -39.63
N ASP A 245 0.80 6.47 -39.67
CA ASP A 245 0.19 5.86 -38.48
C ASP A 245 1.28 5.26 -37.56
N HIS A 246 1.52 5.94 -36.43
CA HIS A 246 2.50 5.54 -35.43
C HIS A 246 2.32 4.10 -34.94
N TYR A 247 1.08 3.69 -34.62
CA TYR A 247 0.81 2.36 -34.07
C TYR A 247 0.94 1.28 -35.14
N ARG A 248 0.53 1.55 -36.38
CA ARG A 248 0.73 0.60 -37.48
C ARG A 248 2.21 0.42 -37.82
N ARG A 249 3.01 1.50 -37.76
CA ARG A 249 4.46 1.39 -37.85
C ARG A 249 5.00 0.55 -36.72
N LEU A 250 4.64 0.87 -35.47
CA LEU A 250 5.06 0.15 -34.28
C LEU A 250 4.80 -1.35 -34.41
N TYR A 251 3.60 -1.80 -34.77
CA TYR A 251 3.30 -3.23 -34.92
C TYR A 251 4.14 -3.95 -36.00
N ARG A 252 4.67 -3.23 -37.00
CA ARG A 252 5.46 -3.80 -38.11
C ARG A 252 6.96 -3.67 -37.94
N SER A 253 7.44 -2.63 -37.25
CA SER A 253 8.86 -2.33 -37.08
C SER A 253 9.38 -2.55 -35.66
N LEU A 254 8.50 -2.58 -34.65
CA LEU A 254 8.90 -2.84 -33.27
C LEU A 254 9.37 -4.28 -33.16
N ASN A 255 10.56 -4.48 -32.62
CA ASN A 255 10.95 -5.76 -32.07
C ASN A 255 10.22 -5.94 -30.73
N PRO A 256 9.20 -6.81 -30.62
CA PRO A 256 8.41 -6.91 -29.41
C PRO A 256 9.28 -7.48 -28.27
N VAL A 257 9.62 -6.63 -27.31
CA VAL A 257 10.26 -7.06 -26.07
C VAL A 257 9.15 -7.30 -25.05
N VAL A 258 9.10 -8.52 -24.50
CA VAL A 258 8.14 -8.84 -23.43
C VAL A 258 8.51 -8.01 -22.20
N LEU A 259 7.57 -7.22 -21.69
CA LEU A 259 7.74 -6.56 -20.41
C LEU A 259 7.70 -7.61 -19.30
N ARG A 260 8.85 -7.81 -18.64
CA ARG A 260 9.03 -8.67 -17.48
C ARG A 260 9.36 -7.75 -16.31
N ALA A 261 8.33 -7.45 -15.52
CA ALA A 261 8.44 -6.64 -14.33
C ALA A 261 8.63 -7.52 -13.09
N GLN A 262 9.55 -7.13 -12.21
CA GLN A 262 9.71 -7.73 -10.88
C GLN A 262 9.75 -6.63 -9.82
N GLU A 263 9.27 -6.93 -8.62
CA GLU A 263 9.45 -6.03 -7.48
C GLU A 263 10.85 -6.18 -6.88
N HIS A 264 11.45 -5.06 -6.48
CA HIS A 264 12.71 -5.05 -5.74
C HIS A 264 12.54 -4.20 -4.48
N THR A 265 12.10 -4.86 -3.41
CA THR A 265 11.84 -4.23 -2.12
C THR A 265 12.63 -4.96 -1.03
N ALA A 266 12.69 -4.37 0.17
CA ALA A 266 13.29 -5.01 1.34
C ALA A 266 12.46 -6.20 1.88
N GLN A 267 11.40 -6.60 1.17
CA GLN A 267 10.56 -7.75 1.52
C GLN A 267 11.12 -9.07 1.00
N TRP A 268 12.09 -9.04 0.07
CA TRP A 268 12.75 -10.25 -0.40
C TRP A 268 13.89 -10.65 0.53
N SER A 269 14.13 -11.96 0.64
CA SER A 269 15.37 -12.46 1.20
C SER A 269 16.57 -11.93 0.39
N THR A 270 17.72 -11.85 1.04
CA THR A 270 18.95 -11.33 0.42
C THR A 270 19.31 -12.09 -0.86
N GLU A 271 19.14 -13.42 -0.86
CA GLU A 271 19.44 -14.28 -2.01
C GLU A 271 18.48 -14.02 -3.18
N GLU A 272 17.19 -13.85 -2.90
CA GLU A 272 16.18 -13.63 -3.94
C GLU A 272 16.31 -12.23 -4.55
N ALA A 273 16.61 -11.21 -3.73
CA ALA A 273 16.88 -9.85 -4.20
C ALA A 273 18.10 -9.82 -5.13
N ALA A 274 19.19 -10.48 -4.76
CA ALA A 274 20.40 -10.59 -5.58
C ALA A 274 20.11 -11.27 -6.94
N ARG A 275 19.30 -12.33 -6.94
CA ARG A 275 18.88 -13.01 -8.17
C ARG A 275 18.03 -12.12 -9.08
N ILE A 276 17.08 -11.37 -8.52
CA ILE A 276 16.26 -10.42 -9.29
C ILE A 276 17.14 -9.32 -9.90
N GLN A 277 18.15 -8.86 -9.17
CA GLN A 277 19.13 -7.89 -9.66
C GLN A 277 19.95 -8.44 -10.82
N GLU A 278 20.48 -9.67 -10.70
CA GLU A 278 21.20 -10.36 -11.78
C GLU A 278 20.33 -10.54 -13.03
N ASP A 279 19.08 -10.99 -12.85
CA ASP A 279 18.11 -11.12 -13.93
C ASP A 279 17.82 -9.78 -14.64
N PHE A 280 17.87 -8.66 -13.90
CA PHE A 280 17.70 -7.33 -14.47
C PHE A 280 18.93 -6.88 -15.27
N VAL A 281 20.13 -7.08 -14.73
CA VAL A 281 21.39 -6.75 -15.42
C VAL A 281 21.55 -7.56 -16.72
N GLU A 282 21.13 -8.81 -16.71
CA GLU A 282 21.14 -9.68 -17.90
C GLU A 282 19.97 -9.43 -18.87
N GLY A 283 19.04 -8.52 -18.54
CA GLY A 283 17.88 -8.18 -19.38
C GLY A 283 16.79 -9.26 -19.42
N ARG A 284 16.86 -10.29 -18.56
CA ARG A 284 15.78 -11.28 -18.35
C ARG A 284 14.58 -10.63 -17.66
N VAL A 285 14.83 -9.64 -16.82
CA VAL A 285 13.86 -8.69 -16.26
C VAL A 285 14.21 -7.33 -16.85
N ASN A 286 13.22 -6.58 -17.34
CA ASN A 286 13.46 -5.28 -18.00
C ASN A 286 12.65 -4.14 -17.38
N MET A 287 12.01 -4.40 -16.23
CA MET A 287 11.40 -3.40 -15.38
C MET A 287 11.51 -3.84 -13.92
N LEU A 288 12.03 -2.96 -13.07
CA LEU A 288 12.00 -3.16 -11.62
C LEU A 288 11.06 -2.16 -10.97
N SER A 289 10.14 -2.67 -10.15
CA SER A 289 9.30 -1.86 -9.27
C SER A 289 9.97 -1.78 -7.90
N CYS A 290 10.68 -0.69 -7.65
CA CYS A 290 11.52 -0.54 -6.46
C CYS A 290 10.90 0.38 -5.40
N SER A 291 11.27 0.16 -4.14
CA SER A 291 11.06 1.14 -3.07
C SER A 291 12.31 2.03 -2.91
N THR A 292 12.46 2.69 -1.75
CA THR A 292 13.66 3.46 -1.39
C THR A 292 14.95 2.63 -1.39
N THR A 293 14.85 1.29 -1.46
CA THR A 293 15.99 0.36 -1.56
C THR A 293 16.87 0.60 -2.79
N PHE A 294 16.36 1.23 -3.83
CA PHE A 294 17.12 1.59 -5.04
C PHE A 294 17.66 3.03 -5.03
N GLU A 295 17.36 3.83 -4.00
CA GLU A 295 17.94 5.16 -3.86
C GLU A 295 19.42 5.09 -3.47
N LEU A 296 19.77 4.15 -2.59
CA LEU A 296 21.09 4.02 -1.99
C LEU A 296 21.72 2.65 -2.28
N GLY A 297 22.97 2.65 -2.76
CA GLY A 297 23.87 1.50 -2.62
C GLY A 297 23.77 0.34 -3.62
N VAL A 298 22.77 0.29 -4.51
CA VAL A 298 22.68 -0.77 -5.53
C VAL A 298 23.25 -0.26 -6.87
N ASP A 299 24.28 -0.95 -7.38
CA ASP A 299 24.81 -0.74 -8.73
C ASP A 299 24.18 -1.76 -9.68
N VAL A 300 23.21 -1.28 -10.47
CA VAL A 300 22.55 -2.04 -11.54
C VAL A 300 22.99 -1.56 -12.93
N GLY A 301 24.05 -0.75 -12.99
CA GLY A 301 24.42 -0.04 -14.21
C GLY A 301 23.44 1.09 -14.55
N GLU A 302 23.36 1.44 -15.83
CA GLU A 302 22.76 2.67 -16.30
C GLU A 302 21.34 2.43 -16.87
N LEU A 303 20.33 3.08 -16.28
CA LEU A 303 18.95 2.95 -16.72
C LEU A 303 18.66 3.88 -17.91
N GLN A 304 17.80 3.43 -18.82
CA GLN A 304 17.27 4.27 -19.91
C GLN A 304 16.13 5.16 -19.44
N ALA A 305 15.27 4.64 -18.55
CA ALA A 305 14.11 5.34 -18.05
C ALA A 305 13.88 5.09 -16.55
N VAL A 306 13.41 6.12 -15.85
CA VAL A 306 12.96 6.05 -14.45
C VAL A 306 11.54 6.59 -14.38
N LEU A 307 10.63 5.77 -13.85
CA LEU A 307 9.23 6.13 -13.62
C LEU A 307 8.98 6.29 -12.13
N LEU A 308 8.65 7.51 -11.72
CA LEU A 308 8.31 7.85 -10.34
C LEU A 308 6.79 7.86 -10.19
N HIS A 309 6.25 6.89 -9.45
CA HIS A 309 4.79 6.72 -9.25
C HIS A 309 4.12 7.85 -8.44
N ASN A 310 4.92 8.59 -7.67
CA ASN A 310 4.51 9.74 -6.87
C ASN A 310 5.69 10.73 -6.78
N MET A 311 5.40 11.95 -6.34
CA MET A 311 6.44 12.94 -6.11
C MET A 311 7.33 12.50 -4.92
N PRO A 312 8.67 12.40 -5.08
CA PRO A 312 9.59 12.08 -4.00
C PRO A 312 9.51 13.12 -2.85
N PRO A 313 9.75 12.71 -1.59
CA PRO A 313 9.57 13.60 -0.43
C PRO A 313 10.47 14.85 -0.46
N THR A 314 11.71 14.70 -0.89
CA THR A 314 12.68 15.80 -0.97
C THR A 314 13.34 15.88 -2.34
N THR A 315 13.94 17.03 -2.63
CA THR A 315 14.77 17.24 -3.83
C THR A 315 15.95 16.28 -3.88
N ALA A 316 16.53 15.94 -2.72
CA ALA A 316 17.60 14.94 -2.64
C ALA A 316 17.14 13.56 -3.14
N ASN A 317 15.97 13.09 -2.68
CA ASN A 317 15.40 11.82 -3.14
C ASN A 317 15.08 11.88 -4.65
N TYR A 318 14.56 13.00 -5.13
CA TYR A 318 14.28 13.19 -6.56
C TYR A 318 15.54 13.05 -7.41
N VAL A 319 16.59 13.82 -7.09
CA VAL A 319 17.86 13.81 -7.82
C VAL A 319 18.53 12.45 -7.76
N GLN A 320 18.51 11.77 -6.61
CA GLN A 320 19.08 10.42 -6.47
C GLN A 320 18.34 9.39 -7.33
N ARG A 321 17.01 9.44 -7.39
CA ARG A 321 16.21 8.51 -8.21
C ARG A 321 16.32 8.85 -9.70
N ALA A 322 16.18 10.11 -10.07
CA ALA A 322 16.25 10.59 -11.44
C ALA A 322 17.64 10.37 -12.05
N GLY A 323 18.70 10.60 -11.25
CA GLY A 323 20.10 10.41 -11.64
C GLY A 323 20.52 8.96 -11.88
N ARG A 324 19.61 7.99 -11.69
CA ARG A 324 19.80 6.59 -12.13
C ARG A 324 19.63 6.42 -13.64
N ALA A 325 18.90 7.34 -14.29
CA ALA A 325 18.77 7.34 -15.74
C ALA A 325 19.87 8.17 -16.42
N GLY A 326 20.27 7.79 -17.64
CA GLY A 326 20.93 8.74 -18.55
C GLY A 326 22.45 8.89 -18.45
N ARG A 327 23.19 7.84 -18.08
CA ARG A 327 24.67 7.90 -18.06
C ARG A 327 25.33 7.41 -19.37
N ARG A 328 24.59 6.76 -20.28
CA ARG A 328 25.09 6.40 -21.61
C ARG A 328 25.07 7.61 -22.55
N THR A 329 26.13 7.76 -23.33
CA THR A 329 26.28 8.82 -24.35
C THR A 329 25.39 8.64 -25.58
N ASP A 330 24.70 7.50 -25.72
CA ASP A 330 23.96 7.09 -26.92
C ASP A 330 22.44 7.27 -26.85
N SER A 331 21.88 7.64 -25.69
CA SER A 331 20.43 7.70 -25.49
C SER A 331 20.00 8.77 -24.49
N ALA A 332 18.89 9.46 -24.80
CA ALA A 332 18.32 10.45 -23.89
C ALA A 332 17.66 9.76 -22.69
N ALA A 333 17.99 10.22 -21.48
CA ALA A 333 17.35 9.77 -20.25
C ALA A 333 15.88 10.20 -20.22
N LEU A 334 14.96 9.27 -19.93
CA LEU A 334 13.56 9.61 -19.71
C LEU A 334 13.20 9.48 -18.22
N VAL A 335 12.89 10.60 -17.58
CA VAL A 335 12.37 10.62 -16.21
C VAL A 335 10.92 11.09 -16.24
N VAL A 336 10.00 10.23 -15.80
CA VAL A 336 8.58 10.56 -15.74
C VAL A 336 8.13 10.55 -14.29
N THR A 337 7.57 11.67 -13.82
CA THR A 337 6.97 11.76 -12.47
C THR A 337 5.47 11.87 -12.56
N HIS A 338 4.77 10.90 -11.98
CA HIS A 338 3.33 10.91 -11.87
C HIS A 338 2.91 11.53 -10.53
N ALA A 339 2.47 12.79 -10.55
CA ALA A 339 1.97 13.47 -9.35
C ALA A 339 0.57 12.95 -8.98
N GLN A 340 0.43 12.39 -7.78
CA GLN A 340 -0.87 11.95 -7.28
C GLN A 340 -1.67 13.13 -6.73
N ARG A 341 -2.96 12.92 -6.45
CA ARG A 341 -3.81 13.90 -5.74
C ARG A 341 -3.51 13.98 -4.23
N ARG A 342 -2.22 14.00 -3.87
CA ARG A 342 -1.71 14.11 -2.49
C ARG A 342 -1.22 15.53 -2.21
N SER A 343 -1.17 15.89 -0.94
CA SER A 343 -0.77 17.20 -0.40
C SER A 343 0.58 17.66 -0.93
N HIS A 344 1.57 16.79 -0.79
CA HIS A 344 2.94 17.01 -1.21
C HIS A 344 3.06 17.07 -2.73
N ASP A 345 2.51 16.08 -3.43
CA ASP A 345 2.54 15.98 -4.88
C ASP A 345 1.92 17.20 -5.57
N LEU A 346 0.75 17.69 -5.12
CA LEU A 346 0.09 18.84 -5.72
C LEU A 346 0.85 20.15 -5.52
N PHE A 347 1.37 20.38 -4.31
CA PHE A 347 2.20 21.55 -4.01
C PHE A 347 3.43 21.60 -4.93
N ARG A 348 4.10 20.46 -5.11
CA ARG A 348 5.27 20.36 -5.98
C ARG A 348 4.94 20.30 -7.47
N TYR A 349 3.74 19.87 -7.83
CA TYR A 349 3.23 19.92 -9.21
C TYR A 349 2.95 21.36 -9.66
N GLN A 350 2.51 22.23 -8.74
CA GLN A 350 2.33 23.66 -9.01
C GLN A 350 3.67 24.40 -9.16
N GLU A 351 4.71 23.96 -8.44
CA GLU A 351 6.06 24.55 -8.48
C GLU A 351 7.15 23.50 -8.78
N PRO A 352 7.14 22.88 -9.99
CA PRO A 352 8.01 21.73 -10.30
C PRO A 352 9.49 22.08 -10.32
N GLU A 353 9.84 23.33 -10.67
CA GLU A 353 11.22 23.81 -10.74
C GLU A 353 11.95 23.69 -9.40
N GLN A 354 11.25 23.89 -8.27
CA GLN A 354 11.85 23.74 -6.94
C GLN A 354 12.27 22.30 -6.63
N MET A 355 11.64 21.30 -7.24
CA MET A 355 12.04 19.90 -7.07
C MET A 355 13.14 19.50 -8.06
N ILE A 356 13.05 19.98 -9.30
CA ILE A 356 13.96 19.55 -10.38
C ILE A 356 15.30 20.28 -10.29
N ALA A 357 15.28 21.61 -10.09
CA ALA A 357 16.46 22.47 -10.01
C ALA A 357 16.82 22.84 -8.57
N GLY A 358 16.03 22.41 -7.58
CA GLY A 358 16.20 22.81 -6.18
C GLY A 358 17.56 22.42 -5.59
N GLN A 359 18.01 23.23 -4.64
CA GLN A 359 19.24 22.96 -3.90
C GLN A 359 19.06 21.74 -2.99
N VAL A 360 19.89 20.72 -3.18
CA VAL A 360 20.02 19.62 -2.22
C VAL A 360 20.70 20.19 -0.98
N ARG A 361 19.94 20.41 0.09
CA ARG A 361 20.52 20.81 1.38
C ARG A 361 21.32 19.65 1.96
N ALA A 362 22.47 19.96 2.55
CA ALA A 362 23.24 18.95 3.26
C ALA A 362 22.38 18.36 4.40
N PRO A 363 22.35 17.02 4.56
CA PRO A 363 21.62 16.41 5.66
C PRO A 363 22.19 16.96 6.97
N TYR A 364 21.30 17.45 7.83
CA TYR A 364 21.70 17.92 9.15
C TYR A 364 21.93 16.71 10.05
N VAL A 365 23.20 16.44 10.37
CA VAL A 365 23.59 15.46 11.39
C VAL A 365 24.03 16.22 12.63
N PRO A 366 23.21 16.28 13.70
CA PRO A 366 23.59 16.98 14.92
C PRO A 366 24.68 16.18 15.66
N LEU A 367 25.95 16.49 15.37
CA LEU A 367 27.10 15.91 16.07
C LEU A 367 27.23 16.43 17.51
N ALA A 368 26.68 17.61 17.78
CA ALA A 368 26.64 18.21 19.11
C ALA A 368 25.50 17.67 19.99
N ASN A 369 24.85 16.57 19.58
CA ASN A 369 23.76 15.98 20.36
C ASN A 369 24.34 15.19 21.54
N GLU A 370 24.38 15.84 22.69
CA GLU A 370 24.79 15.27 23.97
C GLU A 370 24.15 13.90 24.25
N ARG A 371 22.87 13.71 23.89
CA ARG A 371 22.14 12.45 24.12
C ARG A 371 22.66 11.31 23.27
N ILE A 372 22.94 11.58 21.99
CA ILE A 372 23.50 10.58 21.07
C ILE A 372 24.91 10.20 21.55
N ALA A 373 25.73 11.21 21.87
CA ALA A 373 27.07 11.02 22.39
C ALA A 373 27.09 10.21 23.69
N ARG A 374 26.18 10.52 24.64
CA ARG A 374 26.03 9.79 25.90
C ARG A 374 25.66 8.33 25.70
N ARG A 375 24.70 8.03 24.80
CA ARG A 375 24.36 6.65 24.44
C ARG A 375 25.57 5.92 23.85
N HIS A 376 26.36 6.56 23.00
CA HIS A 376 27.60 5.97 22.49
C HIS A 376 28.61 5.71 23.62
N ALA A 377 28.71 6.63 24.58
CA ALA A 377 29.56 6.44 25.74
C ALA A 377 29.13 5.22 26.57
N HIS A 378 27.83 5.07 26.83
CA HIS A 378 27.26 3.89 27.49
C HIS A 378 27.55 2.60 26.72
N SER A 379 27.46 2.62 25.39
CA SER A 379 27.76 1.46 24.56
C SER A 379 29.22 1.01 24.66
N VAL A 380 30.16 1.96 24.61
CA VAL A 380 31.59 1.66 24.80
C VAL A 380 31.83 1.08 26.20
N ALA A 381 31.23 1.69 27.22
CA ALA A 381 31.37 1.28 28.62
C ALA A 381 30.83 -0.13 28.87
N LEU A 382 29.58 -0.38 28.47
CA LEU A 382 28.92 -1.69 28.64
C LEU A 382 29.59 -2.77 27.79
N ALA A 383 30.04 -2.44 26.58
CA ALA A 383 30.79 -3.39 25.76
C ALA A 383 32.13 -3.78 26.40
N ALA A 384 32.83 -2.83 27.02
CA ALA A 384 34.04 -3.10 27.79
C ALA A 384 33.74 -3.96 29.03
N PHE A 385 32.69 -3.62 29.79
CA PHE A 385 32.22 -4.38 30.94
C PHE A 385 31.89 -5.84 30.59
N PHE A 386 31.08 -6.05 29.55
CA PHE A 386 30.70 -7.41 29.11
C PHE A 386 31.91 -8.22 28.65
N ARG A 387 32.83 -7.60 27.89
CA ARG A 387 34.07 -8.27 27.47
C ARG A 387 34.96 -8.61 28.66
N HIS A 388 35.06 -7.74 29.66
CA HIS A 388 35.86 -7.96 30.85
C HIS A 388 35.37 -9.19 31.62
N TRP A 389 34.09 -9.23 31.97
CA TRP A 389 33.51 -10.34 32.73
C TRP A 389 33.45 -11.65 31.94
N HIS A 390 33.17 -11.60 30.65
CA HIS A 390 33.24 -12.79 29.80
C HIS A 390 34.66 -13.38 29.77
N ARG A 391 35.71 -12.54 29.73
CA ARG A 391 37.10 -13.01 29.76
C ARG A 391 37.54 -13.47 31.15
N ALA A 392 37.06 -12.82 32.21
CA ALA A 392 37.49 -13.08 33.59
C ALA A 392 36.80 -14.29 34.20
N THR A 393 35.48 -14.44 33.99
CA THR A 393 34.66 -15.47 34.65
C THR A 393 33.86 -16.34 33.69
N GLY A 394 33.85 -16.02 32.39
CA GLY A 394 33.01 -16.71 31.40
C GLY A 394 31.52 -16.34 31.49
N GLU A 395 31.15 -15.36 32.32
CA GLU A 395 29.77 -14.91 32.47
C GLU A 395 29.29 -14.18 31.21
N ALA A 396 28.06 -14.50 30.79
CA ALA A 396 27.38 -13.84 29.68
C ALA A 396 25.89 -13.66 30.02
N TRP A 397 25.40 -12.42 29.91
CA TRP A 397 24.02 -12.08 30.23
C TRP A 397 23.25 -11.68 28.98
N ALA A 398 22.45 -12.61 28.45
CA ALA A 398 21.68 -12.39 27.22
C ALA A 398 20.26 -11.83 27.49
N THR A 399 19.74 -11.97 28.71
CA THR A 399 18.36 -11.62 29.05
C THR A 399 18.28 -10.57 30.15
N VAL A 400 17.16 -9.84 30.18
CA VAL A 400 16.87 -8.81 31.20
C VAL A 400 16.95 -9.40 32.61
N GLY A 401 16.31 -10.53 32.85
CA GLY A 401 16.30 -11.16 34.16
C GLY A 401 17.68 -11.59 34.64
N ALA A 402 18.51 -12.14 33.74
CA ALA A 402 19.86 -12.56 34.09
C ALA A 402 20.79 -11.39 34.50
N PHE A 403 20.48 -10.17 34.06
CA PHE A 403 21.32 -9.00 34.30
C PHE A 403 20.79 -8.08 35.42
N PHE A 404 19.47 -7.91 35.53
CA PHE A 404 18.84 -6.96 36.46
C PHE A 404 18.26 -7.62 37.72
N LEU A 405 18.02 -8.92 37.75
CA LEU A 405 17.48 -9.60 38.93
C LEU A 405 18.59 -10.31 39.73
N PRO A 406 18.39 -10.52 41.05
CA PRO A 406 19.29 -11.33 41.86
C PRO A 406 19.38 -12.77 41.35
N GLY A 407 20.55 -13.39 41.51
CA GLY A 407 20.77 -14.80 41.15
C GLY A 407 20.10 -15.78 42.12
N GLU A 408 20.03 -17.06 41.75
CA GLU A 408 19.33 -18.13 42.49
C GLU A 408 19.79 -18.31 43.95
N ASN A 409 20.96 -17.80 44.33
CA ASN A 409 21.53 -17.86 45.68
C ASN A 409 21.54 -16.52 46.43
N GLY A 410 20.72 -15.54 46.02
CA GLY A 410 20.72 -14.19 46.60
C GLY A 410 21.95 -13.36 46.21
N ALA A 411 22.68 -13.79 45.16
CA ALA A 411 23.78 -13.01 44.60
C ALA A 411 23.24 -11.67 44.06
N PRO A 412 23.95 -10.54 44.29
CA PRO A 412 23.56 -9.24 43.75
C PRO A 412 23.39 -9.31 42.23
N ALA A 413 22.40 -8.57 41.71
CA ALA A 413 22.15 -8.49 40.28
C ALA A 413 23.43 -8.00 39.55
N PRO A 414 23.84 -8.63 38.43
CA PRO A 414 25.08 -8.26 37.74
C PRO A 414 25.22 -6.79 37.37
N VAL A 415 24.10 -6.09 37.12
CA VAL A 415 24.08 -4.65 36.87
C VAL A 415 24.73 -3.82 38.00
N THR A 416 24.69 -4.31 39.25
CA THR A 416 25.31 -3.62 40.40
C THR A 416 26.83 -3.54 40.29
N ARG A 417 27.45 -4.45 39.53
CA ARG A 417 28.91 -4.48 39.30
C ARG A 417 29.38 -3.41 38.29
N VAL A 418 28.46 -2.75 37.58
CA VAL A 418 28.82 -1.76 36.54
C VAL A 418 29.44 -0.52 37.16
N ALA A 419 28.91 -0.03 38.29
CA ALA A 419 29.44 1.13 38.99
C ALA A 419 30.87 0.89 39.46
N ASP A 420 31.13 -0.27 40.08
CA ASP A 420 32.46 -0.68 40.55
C ASP A 420 33.47 -0.81 39.40
N PHE A 421 33.04 -1.34 38.25
CA PHE A 421 33.90 -1.48 37.08
C PHE A 421 34.29 -0.13 36.44
N LEU A 422 33.42 0.86 36.53
CA LEU A 422 33.63 2.18 35.93
C LEU A 422 34.23 3.20 36.91
N THR A 423 34.54 2.81 38.16
CA THR A 423 35.05 3.73 39.18
C THR A 423 36.39 3.26 39.74
N PRO A 424 37.52 3.90 39.36
CA PRO A 424 37.66 4.95 38.35
C PRO A 424 37.49 4.40 36.92
N VAL A 425 37.15 5.27 35.96
CA VAL A 425 36.93 4.85 34.56
C VAL A 425 38.24 4.31 33.96
N PRO A 426 38.25 3.07 33.43
CA PRO A 426 39.41 2.52 32.75
C PRO A 426 39.90 3.42 31.60
N GLU A 427 41.22 3.64 31.50
CA GLU A 427 41.80 4.56 30.51
C GLU A 427 41.50 4.13 29.06
N GLU A 428 41.37 2.83 28.78
CA GLU A 428 40.96 2.34 27.46
C GLU A 428 39.58 2.89 27.05
N ILE A 429 38.64 2.99 27.99
CA ILE A 429 37.31 3.55 27.76
C ILE A 429 37.43 5.05 27.53
N ARG A 430 38.15 5.77 28.41
CA ARG A 430 38.34 7.22 28.30
C ARG A 430 38.98 7.62 26.98
N ALA A 431 40.04 6.93 26.56
CA ALA A 431 40.71 7.14 25.28
C ALA A 431 39.78 6.84 24.08
N ALA A 432 38.95 5.80 24.17
CA ALA A 432 37.95 5.51 23.14
C ALA A 432 36.90 6.63 23.03
N LEU A 433 36.40 7.17 24.16
CA LEU A 433 35.43 8.26 24.17
C LEU A 433 35.98 9.55 23.57
N ARG A 434 37.19 9.96 23.97
CA ARG A 434 37.87 11.14 23.39
C ARG A 434 38.09 11.03 21.89
N ARG A 435 38.27 9.81 21.37
CA ARG A 435 38.45 9.55 19.94
C ARG A 435 37.15 9.63 19.14
N ILE A 436 36.01 9.25 19.72
CA ILE A 436 34.74 9.14 18.98
C ILE A 436 33.79 10.32 19.19
N LEU A 437 33.95 11.09 20.28
CA LEU A 437 33.09 12.23 20.61
C LEU A 437 33.75 13.56 20.26
N PRO A 438 33.00 14.54 19.72
CA PRO A 438 33.48 15.91 19.58
C PRO A 438 33.90 16.50 20.93
N SER A 439 34.94 17.33 20.95
CA SER A 439 35.54 17.84 22.19
C SER A 439 34.58 18.65 23.06
N ASN A 440 33.71 19.46 22.44
CA ASN A 440 32.67 20.21 23.15
C ASN A 440 31.68 19.27 23.84
N VAL A 441 31.21 18.24 23.13
CA VAL A 441 30.25 17.27 23.68
C VAL A 441 30.88 16.39 24.75
N ALA A 442 32.14 16.01 24.57
CA ALA A 442 32.90 15.26 25.56
C ALA A 442 33.05 16.05 26.86
N ALA A 443 33.26 17.37 26.78
CA ALA A 443 33.26 18.24 27.94
C ALA A 443 31.85 18.38 28.55
N ASP A 444 30.82 18.54 27.73
CA ASP A 444 29.42 18.70 28.16
C ASP A 444 28.94 17.48 28.98
N ILE A 445 29.16 16.25 28.47
CA ILE A 445 28.81 15.02 29.21
C ILE A 445 29.79 14.69 30.34
N GLY A 446 30.92 15.38 30.41
CA GLY A 446 31.92 15.15 31.46
C GLY A 446 32.73 13.86 31.29
N VAL A 447 33.26 13.61 30.08
CA VAL A 447 34.17 12.46 29.81
C VAL A 447 35.43 12.53 30.67
N ASP A 448 35.91 13.73 31.02
CA ASP A 448 37.15 13.93 31.77
C ASP A 448 36.95 13.97 33.29
N ASP A 449 35.75 14.29 33.76
CA ASP A 449 35.37 14.37 35.19
C ASP A 449 34.39 13.26 35.62
N ASP A 450 34.18 12.28 34.75
CA ASP A 450 33.39 11.05 34.95
C ASP A 450 31.89 11.28 35.23
N ARG A 451 31.35 12.49 35.02
CA ARG A 451 29.93 12.81 35.27
C ARG A 451 28.96 11.89 34.52
N TRP A 452 29.29 11.51 33.28
CA TRP A 452 28.46 10.60 32.48
C TRP A 452 28.30 9.20 33.11
N VAL A 453 29.25 8.76 33.96
CA VAL A 453 29.18 7.45 34.65
C VAL A 453 28.10 7.46 35.70
N ALA A 454 28.00 8.53 36.47
CA ALA A 454 26.97 8.68 37.51
C ALA A 454 25.58 8.55 36.91
N GLU A 455 25.35 9.23 35.77
CA GLU A 455 24.08 9.13 35.06
C GLU A 455 23.79 7.74 34.48
N LEU A 456 24.80 7.06 33.89
CA LEU A 456 24.63 5.69 33.43
C LEU A 456 24.23 4.78 34.58
N CYS A 457 24.91 4.88 35.72
CA CYS A 457 24.65 4.06 36.90
C CYS A 457 23.26 4.34 37.48
N GLU A 458 22.87 5.61 37.59
CA GLU A 458 21.52 6.00 38.03
C GLU A 458 20.45 5.43 37.10
N HIS A 459 20.63 5.54 35.79
CA HIS A 459 19.67 5.04 34.82
C HIS A 459 19.57 3.51 34.86
N LEU A 460 20.69 2.80 34.99
CA LEU A 460 20.70 1.34 35.16
C LEU A 460 20.02 0.92 36.47
N GLU A 461 20.22 1.67 37.54
CA GLU A 461 19.60 1.40 38.84
C GLU A 461 18.08 1.65 38.81
N GLN A 462 17.61 2.72 38.15
CA GLN A 462 16.19 2.95 37.91
C GLN A 462 15.55 1.77 37.15
N LEU A 463 16.21 1.29 36.09
CA LEU A 463 15.73 0.13 35.32
C LEU A 463 15.76 -1.16 36.14
N ARG A 464 16.74 -1.33 37.03
CA ARG A 464 16.82 -2.46 37.96
C ARG A 464 15.60 -2.46 38.90
N LEU A 465 15.33 -1.33 39.54
CA LEU A 465 14.20 -1.16 40.46
C LEU A 465 12.87 -1.37 39.74
N GLU A 466 12.72 -0.85 38.52
CA GLU A 466 11.51 -1.04 37.73
C GLU A 466 11.27 -2.52 37.39
N VAL A 467 12.30 -3.22 36.89
CA VAL A 467 12.18 -4.65 36.54
C VAL A 467 11.89 -5.49 37.79
N ASP A 468 12.56 -5.20 38.90
CA ASP A 468 12.33 -5.87 40.19
C ASP A 468 10.90 -5.65 40.69
N GLN A 469 10.42 -4.40 40.65
CA GLN A 469 9.06 -4.04 41.07
C GLN A 469 8.01 -4.69 40.17
N ASP A 470 8.17 -4.64 38.85
CA ASP A 470 7.25 -5.27 37.89
C ASP A 470 7.13 -6.77 38.17
N VAL A 471 8.26 -7.47 38.33
CA VAL A 471 8.28 -8.90 38.62
C VAL A 471 7.64 -9.18 39.99
N ALA A 472 7.98 -8.41 41.03
CA ALA A 472 7.41 -8.56 42.36
C ALA A 472 5.90 -8.33 42.40
N ASP A 473 5.39 -7.34 41.66
CA ASP A 473 3.95 -7.06 41.55
C ASP A 473 3.21 -8.23 40.89
N PHE A 474 3.72 -8.73 39.77
CA PHE A 474 3.10 -9.88 39.11
C PHE A 474 3.22 -11.16 39.94
N GLU A 475 4.29 -11.33 40.71
CA GLU A 475 4.44 -12.44 41.65
C GLU A 475 3.41 -12.37 42.79
N ARG A 476 3.24 -11.20 43.42
CA ARG A 476 2.19 -10.99 44.43
C ARG A 476 0.81 -11.33 43.89
N ARG A 477 0.50 -10.87 42.67
CA ARG A 477 -0.78 -11.17 42.00
C ARG A 477 -0.91 -12.65 41.64
N ARG A 478 0.18 -13.31 41.25
CA ARG A 478 0.22 -14.76 40.98
C ARG A 478 -0.14 -15.55 42.22
N VAL A 479 0.48 -15.24 43.36
CA VAL A 479 0.21 -15.88 44.65
C VAL A 479 -1.23 -15.63 45.08
N ALA A 480 -1.72 -14.38 45.03
CA ALA A 480 -3.11 -14.07 45.39
C ALA A 480 -4.14 -14.77 44.49
N ALA A 481 -3.84 -14.97 43.20
CA ALA A 481 -4.69 -15.72 42.28
C ALA A 481 -4.68 -17.23 42.58
N PHE A 482 -3.53 -17.77 43.00
CA PHE A 482 -3.39 -19.16 43.43
C PHE A 482 -4.16 -19.42 44.73
N GLU A 483 -4.07 -18.53 45.72
CA GLU A 483 -4.85 -18.60 46.97
C GLU A 483 -6.37 -18.61 46.73
N LYS A 484 -6.82 -17.88 45.68
CA LYS A 484 -8.23 -17.85 45.23
C LYS A 484 -8.62 -19.05 44.36
N ARG A 485 -7.77 -20.07 44.20
CA ARG A 485 -7.96 -21.25 43.34
C ARG A 485 -8.28 -20.91 41.88
N ASN A 486 -7.74 -19.80 41.38
CA ASN A 486 -7.87 -19.40 39.98
C ASN A 486 -6.58 -19.75 39.21
N ASP A 487 -6.39 -21.04 38.95
CA ASP A 487 -5.18 -21.60 38.33
C ASP A 487 -4.89 -21.01 36.94
N LEU A 488 -5.94 -20.66 36.20
CA LEU A 488 -5.82 -19.97 34.91
C LEU A 488 -5.20 -18.58 35.07
N LEU A 489 -5.67 -17.80 36.04
CA LEU A 489 -5.17 -16.44 36.27
C LEU A 489 -3.76 -16.43 36.87
N ALA A 490 -3.47 -17.35 37.80
CA ALA A 490 -2.12 -17.55 38.32
C ALA A 490 -1.15 -17.95 37.19
N GLY A 491 -1.57 -18.87 36.31
CA GLY A 491 -0.81 -19.25 35.12
C GLY A 491 -0.56 -18.08 34.15
N ARG A 492 -1.51 -17.16 33.98
CA ARG A 492 -1.34 -15.93 33.18
C ARG A 492 -0.25 -15.03 33.77
N PHE A 493 -0.32 -14.72 35.06
CA PHE A 493 0.71 -13.89 35.71
C PHE A 493 2.10 -14.51 35.64
N GLY A 494 2.21 -15.83 35.83
CA GLY A 494 3.48 -16.56 35.67
C GLY A 494 4.09 -16.44 34.27
N LYS A 495 3.26 -16.43 33.22
CA LYS A 495 3.74 -16.21 31.85
C LYS A 495 4.14 -14.76 31.60
N THR A 496 3.43 -13.79 32.16
CA THR A 496 3.81 -12.37 32.09
C THR A 496 5.20 -12.13 32.70
N ILE A 497 5.47 -12.73 33.87
CA ILE A 497 6.80 -12.68 34.51
C ILE A 497 7.87 -13.25 33.58
N ASN A 498 7.64 -14.44 33.01
CA ASN A 498 8.58 -15.05 32.07
C ASN A 498 8.84 -14.20 30.82
N THR A 499 7.83 -13.49 30.31
CA THR A 499 7.98 -12.57 29.18
C THR A 499 8.94 -11.42 29.53
N ILE A 500 8.82 -10.84 30.73
CA ILE A 500 9.70 -9.75 31.20
C ILE A 500 11.14 -10.27 31.37
N VAL A 501 11.31 -11.38 32.09
CA VAL A 501 12.63 -11.95 32.45
C VAL A 501 13.40 -12.44 31.22
N ARG A 502 12.73 -13.03 30.23
CA ARG A 502 13.38 -13.63 29.03
C ARG A 502 13.57 -12.66 27.86
N ARG A 503 13.28 -11.37 28.04
CA ARG A 503 13.50 -10.36 26.99
C ARG A 503 15.01 -10.20 26.71
N SER A 504 15.38 -9.99 25.45
CA SER A 504 16.77 -9.69 25.03
C SER A 504 17.30 -8.47 25.77
N LEU A 505 18.49 -8.58 26.38
CA LEU A 505 19.10 -7.50 27.15
C LEU A 505 19.44 -6.30 26.26
N LEU A 506 20.11 -6.53 25.12
CA LEU A 506 20.51 -5.45 24.21
C LEU A 506 19.30 -4.70 23.64
N SER A 507 18.26 -5.44 23.25
CA SER A 507 17.01 -4.86 22.77
C SER A 507 16.33 -4.05 23.88
N PHE A 508 16.29 -4.55 25.12
CA PHE A 508 15.73 -3.84 26.26
C PHE A 508 16.48 -2.54 26.55
N LEU A 509 17.81 -2.58 26.64
CA LEU A 509 18.65 -1.40 26.87
C LEU A 509 18.53 -0.37 25.74
N ALA A 510 18.38 -0.82 24.49
CA ALA A 510 18.12 0.06 23.36
C ALA A 510 16.72 0.70 23.44
N THR A 511 15.66 -0.08 23.71
CA THR A 511 14.28 0.46 23.89
C THR A 511 14.23 1.50 25.01
N ARG A 512 14.97 1.30 26.10
CA ARG A 512 15.09 2.23 27.24
C ARG A 512 16.13 3.34 27.05
N ASN A 513 16.60 3.55 25.82
CA ASN A 513 17.49 4.66 25.47
C ASN A 513 18.83 4.67 26.24
N VAL A 514 19.26 3.54 26.82
CA VAL A 514 20.60 3.37 27.41
C VAL A 514 21.64 3.23 26.32
N LEU A 515 21.35 2.41 25.30
CA LEU A 515 22.23 2.17 24.16
C LEU A 515 21.80 2.96 22.91
N PRO A 516 22.74 3.23 21.98
CA PRO A 516 22.41 3.78 20.68
C PRO A 516 21.52 2.81 19.91
N LYS A 517 20.50 3.35 19.24
CA LYS A 517 19.67 2.61 18.30
C LYS A 517 20.31 2.70 16.91
N TYR A 518 21.36 1.93 16.62
CA TYR A 518 22.01 1.95 15.31
C TYR A 518 21.49 0.83 14.41
N GLY A 519 20.62 1.22 13.48
CA GLY A 519 20.14 0.37 12.39
C GLY A 519 19.16 -0.71 12.85
N PHE A 520 18.06 -0.82 12.11
CA PHE A 520 17.04 -1.86 12.19
C PHE A 520 16.04 -1.73 13.34
N PRO A 521 14.73 -1.88 13.06
CA PRO A 521 13.68 -1.54 14.02
C PRO A 521 13.80 -2.41 15.29
N VAL A 522 13.94 -1.76 16.44
CA VAL A 522 14.14 -2.44 17.75
C VAL A 522 12.90 -3.25 18.13
N ASP A 523 11.75 -2.74 17.71
CA ASP A 523 10.45 -3.38 17.79
C ASP A 523 10.02 -3.83 16.38
N THR A 524 10.94 -4.42 15.60
CA THR A 524 10.53 -5.08 14.36
C THR A 524 9.73 -6.31 14.71
N VAL A 525 8.60 -6.45 14.06
CA VAL A 525 7.84 -7.68 14.05
C VAL A 525 7.63 -8.17 12.63
N GLU A 526 7.59 -9.50 12.51
CA GLU A 526 7.43 -10.17 11.23
C GLU A 526 5.96 -10.53 11.00
N LEU A 527 5.49 -10.45 9.76
CA LEU A 527 4.37 -11.24 9.29
C LEU A 527 4.88 -12.55 8.70
N ARG A 528 4.70 -13.65 9.42
CA ARG A 528 5.21 -14.96 9.00
C ARG A 528 4.43 -15.50 7.80
N THR A 529 5.14 -15.87 6.75
CA THR A 529 4.60 -16.46 5.50
C THR A 529 5.18 -17.82 5.13
N HIS A 530 6.21 -18.29 5.85
CA HIS A 530 6.94 -19.52 5.54
C HIS A 530 6.09 -20.81 5.58
N HIS A 531 4.96 -20.80 6.30
CA HIS A 531 4.04 -21.94 6.41
C HIS A 531 2.96 -21.97 5.33
N ALA A 532 2.98 -21.02 4.38
CA ALA A 532 1.99 -20.94 3.31
C ALA A 532 2.17 -22.05 2.26
N GLU A 533 1.11 -22.32 1.51
CA GLU A 533 1.10 -23.36 0.47
C GLU A 533 2.01 -23.02 -0.72
N GLU A 534 2.22 -21.72 -0.97
CA GLU A 534 2.98 -21.21 -2.11
C GLU A 534 4.47 -21.03 -1.74
N PRO A 535 5.43 -21.56 -2.55
CA PRO A 535 6.86 -21.51 -2.25
C PRO A 535 7.43 -20.10 -2.06
N VAL A 536 6.84 -19.10 -2.71
CA VAL A 536 7.26 -17.69 -2.61
C VAL A 536 7.23 -17.18 -1.17
N GLY A 537 6.35 -17.71 -0.31
CA GLY A 537 6.25 -17.31 1.09
C GLY A 537 7.52 -17.54 1.92
N SER A 538 8.32 -18.54 1.56
CA SER A 538 9.61 -18.83 2.22
C SER A 538 10.74 -17.89 1.83
N LYS A 539 10.55 -17.12 0.77
CA LYS A 539 11.54 -16.18 0.21
C LYS A 539 11.26 -14.73 0.62
N LEU A 540 10.21 -14.52 1.42
CA LEU A 540 9.77 -13.21 1.87
C LEU A 540 10.18 -12.98 3.32
N GLU A 541 10.69 -11.78 3.58
CA GLU A 541 11.01 -11.23 4.90
C GLU A 541 10.10 -10.03 5.15
N LEU A 542 8.87 -10.30 5.60
CA LEU A 542 7.87 -9.27 5.84
C LEU A 542 8.07 -8.64 7.23
N ALA A 543 9.07 -7.79 7.34
CA ALA A 543 9.45 -7.07 8.55
C ALA A 543 8.90 -5.63 8.58
N ARG A 544 8.30 -5.26 9.72
CA ARG A 544 7.82 -3.89 9.98
C ARG A 544 8.06 -3.48 11.42
N ASP A 545 8.31 -2.18 11.62
CA ASP A 545 8.25 -1.57 12.95
C ASP A 545 6.87 -1.78 13.57
N LEU A 546 6.83 -2.13 14.87
CA LEU A 546 5.62 -2.50 15.59
C LEU A 546 4.56 -1.39 15.57
N THR A 547 4.96 -0.12 15.59
CA THR A 547 4.05 1.03 15.46
C THR A 547 3.27 0.99 14.15
N SER A 548 3.90 0.55 13.07
CA SER A 548 3.25 0.40 11.76
C SER A 548 2.57 -0.96 11.64
N ALA A 549 3.16 -2.02 12.19
CA ALA A 549 2.67 -3.39 12.08
C ALA A 549 1.31 -3.60 12.77
N ILE A 550 1.02 -2.89 13.87
CA ILE A 550 -0.32 -2.94 14.50
C ILE A 550 -1.45 -2.44 13.57
N TYR A 551 -1.11 -1.76 12.47
CA TYR A 551 -2.04 -1.35 11.43
C TYR A 551 -1.88 -2.16 10.14
N GLU A 552 -0.65 -2.33 9.64
CA GLU A 552 -0.38 -3.01 8.36
C GLU A 552 -0.53 -4.52 8.44
N TYR A 553 -0.19 -5.12 9.58
CA TYR A 553 -0.27 -6.57 9.83
C TYR A 553 -1.45 -6.93 10.72
N ALA A 554 -2.34 -5.97 11.01
CA ALA A 554 -3.53 -6.21 11.80
C ALA A 554 -4.43 -7.31 11.18
N PRO A 555 -5.15 -8.09 12.00
CA PRO A 555 -5.96 -9.19 11.48
C PRO A 555 -6.98 -8.77 10.41
N GLY A 556 -6.99 -9.50 9.30
CA GLY A 556 -7.86 -9.26 8.16
C GLY A 556 -7.42 -8.12 7.22
N VAL A 557 -6.22 -7.57 7.39
CA VAL A 557 -5.59 -6.66 6.43
C VAL A 557 -4.93 -7.46 5.29
N GLU A 558 -4.98 -6.92 4.08
CA GLU A 558 -4.38 -7.50 2.87
C GLU A 558 -3.05 -6.82 2.55
N ILE A 559 -2.04 -7.62 2.21
CA ILE A 559 -0.68 -7.18 1.89
C ILE A 559 -0.28 -7.80 0.56
N VAL A 560 0.39 -7.02 -0.29
CA VAL A 560 0.93 -7.52 -1.56
C VAL A 560 2.43 -7.68 -1.42
N ALA A 561 2.93 -8.89 -1.69
CA ALA A 561 4.34 -9.23 -1.69
C ALA A 561 4.57 -10.48 -2.56
N GLY A 562 5.67 -10.53 -3.30
CA GLY A 562 6.02 -11.62 -4.20
C GLY A 562 4.99 -11.88 -5.29
N SER A 563 4.37 -10.83 -5.84
CA SER A 563 3.23 -10.90 -6.79
C SER A 563 1.99 -11.65 -6.26
N ARG A 564 1.90 -11.86 -4.94
CA ARG A 564 0.77 -12.49 -4.27
C ARG A 564 0.10 -11.51 -3.31
N LYS A 565 -1.20 -11.72 -3.10
CA LYS A 565 -1.98 -11.06 -2.08
C LYS A 565 -2.09 -11.98 -0.86
N TRP A 566 -1.52 -11.53 0.24
CA TRP A 566 -1.49 -12.16 1.55
C TRP A 566 -2.54 -11.53 2.45
N GLN A 567 -3.18 -12.34 3.30
CA GLN A 567 -4.08 -11.83 4.33
C GLN A 567 -3.51 -12.14 5.71
N SER A 568 -3.44 -11.13 6.58
CA SER A 568 -3.06 -11.36 7.98
C SER A 568 -4.15 -12.15 8.69
N GLY A 569 -3.78 -13.30 9.26
CA GLY A 569 -4.68 -14.23 9.95
C GLY A 569 -4.73 -14.05 11.46
N GLY A 570 -3.85 -13.23 12.05
CA GLY A 570 -3.79 -13.05 13.50
C GLY A 570 -2.43 -12.62 14.03
N VAL A 571 -2.31 -12.63 15.35
CA VAL A 571 -1.07 -12.37 16.08
C VAL A 571 -0.32 -13.67 16.32
N TYR A 572 1.00 -13.66 16.16
CA TYR A 572 1.82 -14.80 16.48
C TYR A 572 1.93 -14.95 18.00
N ARG A 573 1.81 -16.20 18.48
CA ARG A 573 1.99 -16.55 19.88
C ARG A 573 3.16 -17.50 20.00
N LEU A 574 4.14 -17.12 20.82
CA LEU A 574 5.21 -18.03 21.17
C LEU A 574 4.70 -19.03 22.21
N PRO A 575 4.85 -20.35 21.99
CA PRO A 575 4.47 -21.35 22.99
C PRO A 575 5.08 -21.04 24.36
N GLY A 576 4.25 -21.06 25.40
CA GLY A 576 4.68 -20.75 26.77
C GLY A 576 4.89 -19.26 27.09
N ARG A 577 4.69 -18.33 26.14
CA ARG A 577 4.69 -16.88 26.40
C ARG A 577 3.31 -16.28 26.14
N GLU A 578 2.92 -15.33 26.98
CA GLU A 578 1.69 -14.55 26.80
C GLU A 578 2.01 -13.12 26.35
N LEU A 579 1.10 -12.57 25.55
CA LEU A 579 1.16 -11.19 25.12
C LEU A 579 0.76 -10.29 26.29
N ARG A 580 1.52 -9.22 26.50
CA ARG A 580 1.20 -8.19 27.50
C ARG A 580 -0.15 -7.56 27.19
N ARG A 581 -0.99 -7.39 28.21
CA ARG A 581 -2.32 -6.79 28.11
C ARG A 581 -2.46 -5.60 29.07
N PHE A 582 -3.24 -4.62 28.64
CA PHE A 582 -3.56 -3.43 29.42
C PHE A 582 -5.02 -3.07 29.21
N SER A 583 -5.67 -2.63 30.28
CA SER A 583 -6.98 -1.98 30.24
C SER A 583 -6.76 -0.49 30.01
N TYR A 584 -7.52 0.11 29.10
CA TYR A 584 -7.49 1.55 28.83
C TYR A 584 -8.88 2.14 28.67
N ARG A 585 -8.96 3.46 28.85
CA ARG A 585 -10.16 4.26 28.56
C ARG A 585 -9.76 5.68 28.20
N VAL A 586 -10.43 6.24 27.21
CA VAL A 586 -10.37 7.67 26.88
C VAL A 586 -11.64 8.33 27.42
N CYS A 587 -11.48 9.41 28.18
CA CYS A 587 -12.62 10.15 28.74
C CYS A 587 -13.38 10.89 27.64
N ASP A 588 -14.69 10.64 27.49
CA ASP A 588 -15.53 11.30 26.48
C ASP A 588 -15.67 12.82 26.73
N THR A 589 -15.48 13.27 27.97
CA THR A 589 -15.66 14.67 28.38
C THR A 589 -14.44 15.53 28.02
N CYS A 590 -13.24 15.04 28.32
CA CYS A 590 -12.01 15.83 28.21
C CYS A 590 -10.93 15.20 27.32
N GLY A 591 -11.09 13.96 26.85
CA GLY A 591 -10.10 13.28 26.00
C GLY A 591 -8.89 12.68 26.73
N TYR A 592 -8.85 12.73 28.07
CA TYR A 592 -7.78 12.14 28.87
C TYR A 592 -7.70 10.62 28.67
N TYR A 593 -6.49 10.13 28.39
CA TYR A 593 -6.19 8.71 28.27
C TYR A 593 -5.72 8.16 29.63
N ALA A 594 -6.35 7.08 30.08
CA ALA A 594 -5.95 6.36 31.28
C ALA A 594 -5.72 4.88 30.95
N GLU A 595 -4.67 4.29 31.52
CA GLU A 595 -4.39 2.86 31.41
C GLU A 595 -4.01 2.22 32.76
N SER A 596 -4.26 0.92 32.86
CA SER A 596 -3.94 0.11 34.03
C SER A 596 -3.77 -1.37 33.65
N THR A 597 -2.93 -2.11 34.38
CA THR A 597 -2.86 -3.58 34.27
C THR A 597 -3.89 -4.29 35.16
N GLU A 598 -4.63 -3.54 35.97
CA GLU A 598 -5.71 -4.02 36.84
C GLU A 598 -7.03 -3.33 36.47
N ARG A 599 -7.62 -2.58 37.42
CA ARG A 599 -8.87 -1.83 37.26
C ARG A 599 -8.55 -0.35 37.00
N LEU A 600 -9.32 0.25 36.11
CA LEU A 600 -9.28 1.70 35.85
C LEU A 600 -10.04 2.44 36.95
N ALA A 601 -9.54 3.62 37.34
CA ALA A 601 -10.19 4.49 38.31
C ALA A 601 -11.61 4.88 37.88
N GLU A 602 -12.53 5.14 38.81
CA GLU A 602 -13.92 5.51 38.48
C GLU A 602 -14.10 7.01 38.23
N VAL A 603 -13.07 7.81 38.53
CA VAL A 603 -13.03 9.26 38.31
C VAL A 603 -11.90 9.58 37.33
N CYS A 604 -12.16 10.49 36.40
CA CYS A 604 -11.14 10.95 35.47
C CYS A 604 -10.12 11.83 36.21
N ALA A 605 -8.84 11.44 36.16
CA ALA A 605 -7.75 12.20 36.80
C ALA A 605 -7.57 13.61 36.22
N ALA A 606 -8.02 13.85 34.98
CA ALA A 606 -7.84 15.14 34.33
C ALA A 606 -8.93 16.17 34.67
N CYS A 607 -10.19 15.80 34.50
CA CYS A 607 -11.33 16.71 34.66
C CYS A 607 -12.14 16.49 35.95
N GLY A 608 -11.83 15.48 36.74
CA GLY A 608 -12.50 15.19 38.02
C GLY A 608 -13.94 14.69 37.90
N THR A 609 -14.48 14.53 36.69
CA THR A 609 -15.82 13.97 36.48
C THR A 609 -15.81 12.45 36.61
N ALA A 610 -16.98 11.87 36.90
CA ALA A 610 -17.19 10.42 36.79
C ALA A 610 -16.69 9.95 35.41
N ALA A 611 -15.93 8.86 35.40
CA ALA A 611 -15.17 8.50 34.24
C ALA A 611 -16.08 7.95 33.13
N THR A 612 -16.16 8.70 32.04
CA THR A 612 -16.90 8.40 30.81
C THR A 612 -16.04 7.59 29.83
N GLY A 613 -16.67 6.93 28.85
CA GLY A 613 -16.02 6.02 27.91
C GLY A 613 -16.07 4.55 28.33
N THR A 614 -16.05 3.64 27.35
CA THR A 614 -16.09 2.18 27.60
C THR A 614 -14.70 1.64 27.91
N PRO A 615 -14.45 1.02 29.08
CA PRO A 615 -13.20 0.30 29.35
C PRO A 615 -12.94 -0.76 28.28
N THR A 616 -11.77 -0.69 27.66
CA THR A 616 -11.35 -1.59 26.59
C THR A 616 -9.99 -2.17 26.92
N GLU A 617 -9.64 -3.33 26.35
CA GLU A 617 -8.33 -3.94 26.51
C GLU A 617 -7.54 -3.85 25.20
N TYR A 618 -6.22 -3.68 25.31
CA TYR A 618 -5.30 -3.88 24.19
C TYR A 618 -4.19 -4.85 24.55
N CYS A 619 -3.57 -5.45 23.53
CA CYS A 619 -2.36 -6.25 23.69
C CYS A 619 -1.24 -5.74 22.78
N ILE A 620 0.01 -5.98 23.20
CA ILE A 620 1.20 -5.65 22.41
C ILE A 620 1.64 -6.91 21.65
N PRO A 621 1.55 -6.96 20.31
CA PRO A 621 1.91 -8.14 19.53
C PRO A 621 3.44 -8.26 19.33
N GLU A 622 4.19 -8.32 20.43
CA GLU A 622 5.66 -8.28 20.46
C GLU A 622 6.34 -9.48 19.77
N PHE A 623 5.62 -10.58 19.54
CA PHE A 623 6.13 -11.74 18.80
C PHE A 623 5.77 -11.72 17.31
N GLY A 624 5.02 -10.70 16.87
CA GLY A 624 4.61 -10.48 15.49
C GLY A 624 3.29 -11.12 15.08
N PHE A 625 3.16 -11.41 13.79
CA PHE A 625 1.91 -11.73 13.12
C PHE A 625 2.05 -12.97 12.25
N VAL A 626 0.91 -13.52 11.81
CA VAL A 626 0.86 -14.72 10.97
C VAL A 626 -0.08 -14.51 9.79
N ALA A 627 0.40 -14.77 8.58
CA ALA A 627 -0.44 -14.77 7.38
C ALA A 627 -1.29 -16.05 7.31
N LEU A 628 -2.45 -15.98 6.66
CA LEU A 628 -3.22 -17.18 6.33
C LEU A 628 -2.44 -18.06 5.33
N PRO A 629 -2.57 -19.40 5.38
CA PRO A 629 -1.81 -20.29 4.50
C PRO A 629 -2.14 -20.15 3.01
N LYS A 630 -3.40 -19.79 2.72
CA LYS A 630 -3.91 -19.62 1.37
C LYS A 630 -3.68 -18.19 0.88
N THR A 631 -3.21 -18.05 -0.36
CA THR A 631 -2.96 -16.76 -0.99
C THR A 631 -3.72 -16.62 -2.32
N GLU A 632 -3.83 -15.39 -2.80
CA GLU A 632 -4.42 -15.08 -4.11
C GLU A 632 -3.38 -14.39 -5.00
N ALA A 633 -3.55 -14.46 -6.32
CA ALA A 633 -2.74 -13.64 -7.23
C ALA A 633 -3.03 -12.14 -6.98
N ALA A 634 -2.00 -11.31 -7.03
CA ALA A 634 -2.18 -9.86 -6.89
C ALA A 634 -2.93 -9.32 -8.13
N GLY A 635 -4.13 -8.77 -7.91
CA GLY A 635 -4.93 -8.14 -8.96
C GLY A 635 -4.66 -6.63 -9.08
N LEU A 636 -5.40 -5.97 -9.98
CA LEU A 636 -5.32 -4.51 -10.19
C LEU A 636 -5.98 -3.68 -9.08
N THR A 637 -6.74 -4.32 -8.19
CA THR A 637 -7.43 -3.64 -7.09
C THR A 637 -6.47 -3.42 -5.93
N PRO A 638 -6.27 -2.18 -5.45
CA PRO A 638 -5.41 -1.93 -4.31
C PRO A 638 -5.96 -2.63 -3.05
N PRO A 639 -5.08 -3.14 -2.16
CA PRO A 639 -5.50 -3.82 -0.95
C PRO A 639 -6.29 -2.88 -0.03
N GLN A 640 -7.28 -3.42 0.67
CA GLN A 640 -8.06 -2.64 1.63
C GLN A 640 -7.21 -2.32 2.87
N ARG A 641 -6.85 -1.04 3.02
CA ARG A 641 -6.20 -0.52 4.22
C ARG A 641 -7.23 0.27 5.02
N SER A 642 -7.35 -0.03 6.31
CA SER A 642 -8.14 0.77 7.25
C SER A 642 -7.25 1.24 8.38
N TRP A 643 -6.90 2.53 8.37
CA TRP A 643 -6.11 3.14 9.44
C TRP A 643 -7.06 3.73 10.49
N HIS A 644 -7.47 2.90 11.43
CA HIS A 644 -8.25 3.34 12.60
C HIS A 644 -7.40 3.16 13.85
N GLY A 645 -6.80 4.26 14.30
CA GLY A 645 -5.99 4.29 15.50
C GLY A 645 -5.82 5.67 16.08
N SER A 646 -5.34 5.69 17.32
CA SER A 646 -5.04 6.90 18.08
C SER A 646 -3.66 6.78 18.71
N THR A 647 -3.00 7.92 18.85
CA THR A 647 -1.75 8.03 19.62
C THR A 647 -2.00 8.93 20.81
N HIS A 648 -1.66 8.44 21.99
CA HIS A 648 -1.83 9.16 23.26
C HIS A 648 -0.49 9.32 23.97
N VAL A 649 -0.31 10.45 24.63
CA VAL A 649 0.84 10.72 25.48
C VAL A 649 0.60 10.09 26.85
N LEU A 650 1.51 9.22 27.27
CA LEU A 650 1.55 8.65 28.62
C LEU A 650 2.38 9.53 29.57
N ARG A 651 3.52 10.02 29.09
CA ARG A 651 4.43 10.89 29.84
C ARG A 651 5.03 11.94 28.92
N LEU A 652 5.07 13.19 29.38
CA LEU A 652 5.82 14.25 28.71
C LEU A 652 7.34 13.99 28.80
N ALA A 653 8.11 14.80 28.07
CA ALA A 653 9.56 14.68 28.06
C ALA A 653 10.16 14.90 29.46
N VAL A 654 11.26 14.18 29.72
CA VAL A 654 12.08 14.35 30.94
C VAL A 654 13.06 15.49 30.71
N ASP A 655 13.17 16.40 31.68
CA ASP A 655 14.00 17.62 31.65
C ASP A 655 13.86 18.44 30.35
N PRO A 656 12.63 18.91 30.03
CA PRO A 656 12.40 19.63 28.78
C PRO A 656 13.10 20.99 28.78
N VAL A 657 13.63 21.37 27.62
CA VAL A 657 14.16 22.72 27.39
C VAL A 657 12.99 23.62 27.01
N GLU A 658 12.77 24.65 27.82
CA GLU A 658 11.78 25.67 27.58
C GLU A 658 12.28 26.72 26.58
N ARG A 659 11.46 27.02 25.57
CA ARG A 659 11.68 28.13 24.65
C ARG A 659 10.41 28.96 24.52
N ARG A 660 10.55 30.28 24.58
CA ARG A 660 9.43 31.22 24.48
C ARG A 660 9.53 32.01 23.19
N TRP A 661 8.41 32.11 22.48
CA TRP A 661 8.29 32.83 21.22
C TRP A 661 7.27 33.97 21.40
N PRO A 662 7.71 35.24 21.42
CA PRO A 662 6.80 36.37 21.57
C PRO A 662 5.93 36.52 20.31
N LEU A 663 4.64 36.79 20.52
CA LEU A 663 3.66 36.92 19.46
C LEU A 663 3.48 38.40 19.05
N PRO A 664 3.43 38.73 17.75
CA PRO A 664 3.16 40.10 17.28
C PRO A 664 1.82 40.67 17.76
N SER A 665 0.84 39.80 18.01
CA SER A 665 -0.51 40.15 18.46
C SER A 665 -0.65 40.37 19.98
N GLY A 666 0.46 40.21 20.73
CA GLY A 666 0.49 40.19 22.20
C GLY A 666 0.33 38.78 22.77
N GLY A 667 1.21 38.41 23.70
CA GLY A 667 1.30 37.06 24.28
C GLY A 667 2.58 36.32 23.87
N GLU A 668 2.65 35.04 24.22
CA GLU A 668 3.78 34.16 23.90
C GLU A 668 3.33 32.73 23.61
N VAL A 669 4.13 32.02 22.81
CA VAL A 669 4.04 30.56 22.67
C VAL A 669 5.19 29.94 23.43
N VAL A 670 4.89 28.98 24.29
CA VAL A 670 5.90 28.24 25.05
C VAL A 670 6.02 26.85 24.44
N CYS A 671 7.25 26.49 24.08
CA CYS A 671 7.61 25.17 23.58
C CYS A 671 8.50 24.47 24.61
N LEU A 672 8.02 23.36 25.18
CA LEU A 672 8.77 22.48 26.06
C LEU A 672 9.23 21.26 25.27
N ALA A 673 10.48 21.26 24.82
CA ALA A 673 11.02 20.19 23.99
C ALA A 673 11.99 19.31 24.77
N GLY A 674 11.83 17.99 24.68
CA GLY A 674 12.74 17.07 25.35
C GLY A 674 12.63 15.63 24.85
N SER A 675 13.42 14.75 25.46
CA SER A 675 13.47 13.31 25.14
C SER A 675 12.69 12.47 26.12
N ARG A 676 12.53 11.18 25.79
CA ARG A 676 11.90 10.16 26.64
C ARG A 676 10.45 10.48 26.97
N GLY A 677 9.77 11.20 26.07
CA GLY A 677 8.32 11.27 26.10
C GLY A 677 7.76 9.89 25.79
N GLU A 678 6.85 9.39 26.61
CA GLU A 678 6.28 8.05 26.46
C GLU A 678 4.93 8.16 25.74
N LEU A 679 4.79 7.44 24.63
CA LEU A 679 3.57 7.41 23.81
C LEU A 679 3.02 5.99 23.74
N VAL A 680 1.70 5.89 23.52
CA VAL A 680 1.02 4.65 23.14
C VAL A 680 0.27 4.85 21.83
N ALA A 681 0.59 4.03 20.84
CA ALA A 681 -0.17 3.91 19.59
C ALA A 681 -1.14 2.74 19.70
N LEU A 682 -2.41 2.97 19.35
CA LEU A 682 -3.48 1.98 19.42
C LEU A 682 -4.12 1.78 18.06
N SER A 683 -4.32 0.53 17.68
CA SER A 683 -5.08 0.09 16.53
C SER A 683 -6.38 -0.56 17.00
N GLU A 684 -7.47 0.16 16.80
CA GLU A 684 -8.81 -0.20 17.28
C GLU A 684 -9.63 -0.88 16.18
N GLY A 685 -9.00 -1.18 15.04
CA GLY A 685 -9.59 -1.80 13.87
C GLY A 685 -10.60 -0.89 13.13
N PRO A 686 -11.04 -1.26 11.92
CA PRO A 686 -11.81 -0.40 11.02
C PRO A 686 -13.12 0.20 11.57
N SER A 687 -13.65 -0.33 12.67
CA SER A 687 -14.89 0.16 13.29
C SER A 687 -14.70 0.70 14.71
N GLY A 688 -13.45 0.87 15.18
CA GLY A 688 -13.15 1.27 16.56
C GLY A 688 -13.60 0.28 17.63
N ARG A 689 -13.76 -1.02 17.29
CA ARG A 689 -14.26 -2.07 18.21
C ARG A 689 -13.20 -3.12 18.56
N GLY A 690 -11.97 -2.96 18.06
CA GLY A 690 -10.86 -3.89 18.19
C GLY A 690 -10.98 -5.13 17.30
N PHE A 691 -10.33 -6.20 17.74
CA PHE A 691 -10.22 -7.49 17.07
C PHE A 691 -10.63 -8.62 18.03
N TRP A 692 -11.23 -9.68 17.49
CA TRP A 692 -11.36 -10.96 18.18
C TRP A 692 -10.01 -11.68 18.07
N ILE A 693 -9.34 -11.94 19.20
CA ILE A 693 -8.06 -12.66 19.24
C ILE A 693 -8.23 -13.95 20.03
N CYS A 694 -7.83 -15.08 19.44
CA CYS A 694 -7.85 -16.38 20.10
C CYS A 694 -6.72 -16.53 21.12
N GLU A 695 -7.07 -16.87 22.36
CA GLU A 695 -6.11 -17.05 23.45
C GLU A 695 -5.34 -18.37 23.39
N TRP A 696 -5.57 -19.21 22.39
CA TRP A 696 -4.79 -20.43 22.16
C TRP A 696 -3.85 -20.27 20.97
N CYS A 697 -4.40 -20.04 19.77
CA CYS A 697 -3.63 -20.05 18.53
C CYS A 697 -3.27 -18.65 17.99
N GLY A 698 -3.79 -17.57 18.58
CA GLY A 698 -3.54 -16.20 18.11
C GLY A 698 -4.33 -15.77 16.87
N TRP A 699 -5.24 -16.62 16.36
CA TRP A 699 -6.15 -16.25 15.27
C TRP A 699 -6.84 -14.91 15.56
N GLY A 700 -6.94 -14.06 14.55
CA GLY A 700 -7.51 -12.73 14.63
C GLY A 700 -8.62 -12.48 13.62
N GLY A 701 -9.70 -11.84 14.06
CA GLY A 701 -10.79 -11.38 13.19
C GLY A 701 -11.28 -9.99 13.59
N ARG A 702 -11.96 -9.29 12.67
CA ARG A 702 -12.51 -7.95 12.94
C ARG A 702 -13.65 -8.03 13.97
N ALA A 703 -13.60 -7.25 15.05
CA ALA A 703 -14.61 -7.34 16.12
C ALA A 703 -16.01 -6.85 15.71
N ALA A 704 -16.12 -6.07 14.62
CA ALA A 704 -17.41 -5.69 14.02
C ALA A 704 -18.22 -6.91 13.55
N GLN A 705 -17.55 -8.01 13.21
CA GLN A 705 -18.21 -9.24 12.77
C GLN A 705 -18.69 -10.06 13.97
N LYS A 706 -19.70 -10.91 13.72
CA LYS A 706 -20.23 -11.83 14.72
C LYS A 706 -19.10 -12.70 15.28
N ARG A 707 -19.02 -12.82 16.60
CA ARG A 707 -18.04 -13.68 17.29
C ARG A 707 -18.12 -15.10 16.71
N PRO A 708 -17.05 -15.62 16.09
CA PRO A 708 -17.06 -16.96 15.54
C PRO A 708 -17.05 -18.01 16.65
N LYS A 709 -17.74 -19.13 16.42
CA LYS A 709 -17.74 -20.29 17.33
C LYS A 709 -16.50 -21.17 17.12
N GLU A 710 -16.00 -21.21 15.89
CA GLU A 710 -14.86 -21.98 15.44
C GLU A 710 -14.08 -21.13 14.43
N HIS A 711 -12.77 -21.34 14.36
CA HIS A 711 -11.88 -20.65 13.44
C HIS A 711 -10.72 -21.55 13.02
N THR A 712 -10.05 -21.23 11.93
CA THR A 712 -8.89 -21.99 11.46
C THR A 712 -7.61 -21.49 12.10
N HIS A 713 -6.78 -22.38 12.64
CA HIS A 713 -5.48 -22.05 13.20
C HIS A 713 -4.59 -21.43 12.12
N PRO A 714 -4.03 -20.22 12.33
CA PRO A 714 -3.35 -19.47 11.26
C PRO A 714 -2.06 -20.15 10.75
N LEU A 715 -1.29 -20.81 11.63
CA LEU A 715 -0.10 -21.60 11.23
C LEU A 715 -0.41 -23.02 10.74
N LYS A 716 -1.31 -23.73 11.42
CA LYS A 716 -1.51 -25.19 11.22
C LYS A 716 -2.61 -25.54 10.23
N GLY A 717 -3.48 -24.59 9.86
CA GLY A 717 -4.62 -24.85 8.96
C GLY A 717 -5.73 -25.74 9.55
N ILE A 718 -5.61 -26.20 10.79
CA ILE A 718 -6.61 -27.05 11.46
C ILE A 718 -7.69 -26.22 12.18
N PRO A 719 -8.90 -26.75 12.38
CA PRO A 719 -9.92 -26.04 13.14
C PRO A 719 -9.54 -25.86 14.63
N CYS A 720 -9.99 -24.75 15.22
CA CYS A 720 -9.71 -24.35 16.58
C CYS A 720 -10.96 -23.73 17.22
N THR A 721 -11.23 -24.12 18.46
CA THR A 721 -12.35 -23.65 19.28
C THR A 721 -11.89 -22.86 20.51
N GLY A 722 -10.65 -22.37 20.48
CA GLY A 722 -10.07 -21.63 21.58
C GLY A 722 -10.86 -20.38 21.96
N PRO A 723 -10.79 -19.94 23.23
CA PRO A 723 -11.51 -18.79 23.70
C PRO A 723 -11.05 -17.52 22.96
N LEU A 724 -12.00 -16.63 22.67
CA LEU A 724 -11.78 -15.37 21.97
C LEU A 724 -11.94 -14.21 22.94
N SER A 725 -10.98 -13.29 22.91
CA SER A 725 -11.01 -12.05 23.67
C SER A 725 -11.05 -10.86 22.71
N ARG A 726 -11.76 -9.81 23.08
CA ARG A 726 -11.87 -8.58 22.27
C ARG A 726 -10.75 -7.63 22.67
N LEU A 727 -9.77 -7.44 21.79
CA LEU A 727 -8.56 -6.68 22.06
C LEU A 727 -8.30 -5.67 20.94
N SER A 728 -7.90 -4.45 21.29
CA SER A 728 -7.15 -3.58 20.38
C SER A 728 -5.70 -4.05 20.30
N LEU A 729 -4.95 -3.62 19.27
CA LEU A 729 -3.51 -3.85 19.19
C LEU A 729 -2.79 -2.56 19.59
N GLY A 730 -1.72 -2.65 20.36
CA GLY A 730 -1.02 -1.46 20.84
C GLY A 730 0.50 -1.59 20.80
N HIS A 731 1.16 -0.44 20.83
CA HIS A 731 2.60 -0.33 20.96
C HIS A 731 2.94 0.88 21.84
N LYS A 732 3.77 0.64 22.87
CA LYS A 732 4.33 1.71 23.72
C LYS A 732 5.77 1.97 23.33
N TYR A 733 6.12 3.23 23.16
CA TYR A 733 7.47 3.63 22.79
C TYR A 733 7.81 5.01 23.37
N GLU A 734 9.11 5.22 23.57
CA GLU A 734 9.66 6.53 23.94
C GLU A 734 10.14 7.26 22.69
N THR A 735 9.94 8.57 22.63
CA THR A 735 10.41 9.42 21.53
C THR A 735 10.75 10.84 22.00
N ASP A 736 11.32 11.64 21.10
CA ASP A 736 11.45 13.08 21.29
C ASP A 736 10.10 13.75 21.00
N LEU A 737 9.68 14.65 21.89
CA LEU A 737 8.45 15.42 21.72
C LEU A 737 8.64 16.89 22.11
N VAL A 738 7.78 17.73 21.57
CA VAL A 738 7.61 19.12 21.98
C VAL A 738 6.16 19.32 22.39
N ASP A 739 5.98 19.80 23.60
CA ASP A 739 4.71 20.27 24.13
C ASP A 739 4.58 21.77 23.87
N ILE A 740 3.47 22.19 23.27
CA ILE A 740 3.26 23.56 22.79
C ILE A 740 2.01 24.13 23.46
N THR A 741 2.21 25.19 24.25
CA THR A 741 1.15 25.97 24.89
C THR A 741 1.12 27.39 24.36
N PHE A 742 -0.09 27.94 24.27
CA PHE A 742 -0.35 29.26 23.71
C PHE A 742 -0.89 30.17 24.80
N HIS A 743 -0.22 31.29 25.04
CA HIS A 743 -0.59 32.29 26.03
C HIS A 743 -0.90 33.59 25.30
N GLY A 744 -2.17 33.98 25.21
CA GLY A 744 -2.59 35.19 24.51
C GLY A 744 -4.02 35.09 24.02
N LYS A 745 -4.30 35.67 22.84
CA LYS A 745 -5.65 35.65 22.23
C LYS A 745 -6.15 34.25 21.90
N LEU A 746 -5.23 33.32 21.58
CA LEU A 746 -5.55 31.93 21.32
C LEU A 746 -5.38 31.10 22.60
N ASN A 747 -6.45 30.45 23.04
CA ASN A 747 -6.43 29.49 24.13
C ASN A 747 -6.89 28.12 23.63
N ILE A 748 -5.95 27.17 23.51
CA ILE A 748 -6.21 25.82 23.02
C ILE A 748 -7.19 25.06 23.91
N THR A 749 -7.13 25.25 25.23
CA THR A 749 -8.03 24.61 26.19
C THR A 749 -9.50 24.94 25.92
N THR A 750 -9.81 26.18 25.53
CA THR A 750 -11.20 26.61 25.27
C THR A 750 -11.57 26.57 23.78
N ALA A 751 -10.59 26.40 22.90
CA ALA A 751 -10.82 26.34 21.46
C ALA A 751 -11.70 25.13 21.06
N SER A 752 -12.44 25.27 19.95
CA SER A 752 -13.22 24.15 19.40
C SER A 752 -12.31 23.00 18.96
N PRO A 753 -12.80 21.74 18.97
CA PRO A 753 -12.04 20.61 18.42
C PRO A 753 -11.55 20.87 16.99
N GLN A 754 -12.36 21.55 16.16
CA GLN A 754 -12.00 21.92 14.79
C GLN A 754 -10.76 22.83 14.77
N THR A 755 -10.73 23.87 15.61
CA THR A 755 -9.58 24.78 15.70
C THR A 755 -8.32 24.04 16.15
N ARG A 756 -8.42 23.19 17.18
CA ARG A 756 -7.28 22.44 17.73
C ARG A 756 -6.64 21.52 16.69
N TYR A 757 -7.44 20.67 16.04
CA TYR A 757 -6.93 19.74 15.04
C TYR A 757 -6.46 20.47 13.77
N SER A 758 -7.17 21.49 13.33
CA SER A 758 -6.79 22.25 12.13
C SER A 758 -5.46 22.99 12.33
N LEU A 759 -5.22 23.58 13.50
CA LEU A 759 -3.94 24.20 13.85
C LEU A 759 -2.82 23.15 13.98
N LEU A 760 -3.10 22.03 14.67
CA LEU A 760 -2.14 20.93 14.83
C LEU A 760 -1.59 20.45 13.48
N TYR A 761 -2.48 20.14 12.53
CA TYR A 761 -2.05 19.68 11.22
C TYR A 761 -1.43 20.79 10.37
N ALA A 762 -1.87 22.04 10.50
CA ALA A 762 -1.20 23.15 9.83
C ALA A 762 0.27 23.31 10.29
N LEU A 763 0.55 23.19 11.59
CA LEU A 763 1.90 23.24 12.14
C LEU A 763 2.77 22.07 11.67
N LEU A 764 2.23 20.86 11.59
CA LEU A 764 2.93 19.70 11.05
C LEU A 764 3.32 19.88 9.57
N GLU A 765 2.39 20.38 8.75
CA GLU A 765 2.68 20.66 7.33
C GLU A 765 3.67 21.83 7.17
N GLY A 766 3.56 22.85 8.03
CA GLY A 766 4.52 23.95 8.09
C GLY A 766 5.93 23.48 8.47
N ALA A 767 6.03 22.56 9.43
CA ALA A 767 7.30 21.99 9.87
C ALA A 767 7.95 21.16 8.76
N SER A 768 7.17 20.33 8.09
CA SER A 768 7.64 19.56 6.94
C SER A 768 8.15 20.45 5.81
N ALA A 769 7.42 21.53 5.48
CA ALA A 769 7.79 22.46 4.43
C ALA A 769 9.01 23.32 4.78
N ALA A 770 9.06 23.90 5.98
CA ALA A 770 10.13 24.81 6.38
C ALA A 770 11.45 24.08 6.68
N LEU A 771 11.36 22.95 7.38
CA LEU A 771 12.51 22.23 7.90
C LEU A 771 12.89 21.01 7.04
N GLU A 772 12.18 20.75 5.95
CA GLU A 772 12.39 19.59 5.07
C GLU A 772 12.37 18.26 5.85
N ILE A 773 11.56 18.20 6.91
CA ILE A 773 11.32 16.97 7.66
C ILE A 773 10.25 16.17 6.90
N SER A 774 10.49 14.88 6.67
CA SER A 774 9.48 14.01 6.07
C SER A 774 8.21 14.00 6.91
N ARG A 775 7.03 14.09 6.30
CA ARG A 775 5.77 13.97 7.04
C ARG A 775 5.57 12.60 7.67
N ASP A 776 6.32 11.58 7.25
CA ASP A 776 6.29 10.28 7.89
C ASP A 776 7.16 10.21 9.15
N ASP A 777 8.07 11.17 9.36
CA ASP A 777 9.02 11.20 10.49
C ASP A 777 8.50 12.01 11.69
N ILE A 778 7.44 12.80 11.51
CA ILE A 778 6.79 13.60 12.55
C ILE A 778 5.28 13.40 12.55
N ASP A 779 4.67 13.41 13.72
CA ASP A 779 3.22 13.44 13.89
C ASP A 779 2.83 14.24 15.13
N GLY A 780 1.54 14.36 15.39
CA GLY A 780 1.06 15.15 16.53
C GLY A 780 -0.26 14.66 17.11
N THR A 781 -0.45 14.99 18.38
CA THR A 781 -1.67 14.67 19.12
C THR A 781 -2.01 15.78 20.12
N LEU A 782 -3.23 15.73 20.65
CA LEU A 782 -3.64 16.61 21.74
C LEU A 782 -3.27 15.96 23.07
N PHE A 783 -2.71 16.74 23.99
CA PHE A 783 -2.46 16.29 25.35
C PHE A 783 -3.36 17.03 26.34
N PHE A 784 -3.97 16.26 27.23
CA PHE A 784 -4.91 16.77 28.23
C PHE A 784 -4.32 16.51 29.61
N GLN A 785 -3.93 17.58 30.31
CA GLN A 785 -3.31 17.50 31.63
C GLN A 785 -4.35 17.52 32.76
N ALA A 786 -3.93 17.03 33.92
CA ALA A 786 -4.68 17.20 35.17
C ALA A 786 -4.74 18.69 35.54
N GLY A 787 -5.95 19.22 35.71
CA GLY A 787 -6.17 20.67 35.88
C GLY A 787 -6.71 21.40 34.64
N GLN A 788 -7.15 20.67 33.61
CA GLN A 788 -7.83 21.14 32.39
C GLN A 788 -6.98 21.84 31.32
N THR A 789 -5.66 21.94 31.43
CA THR A 789 -4.85 22.51 30.34
C THR A 789 -4.75 21.53 29.16
N THR A 790 -5.09 22.01 27.96
CA THR A 790 -4.91 21.28 26.69
C THR A 790 -3.76 21.89 25.92
N SER A 791 -2.85 21.04 25.44
CA SER A 791 -1.69 21.46 24.65
C SER A 791 -1.56 20.66 23.37
N LEU A 792 -0.77 21.18 22.43
CA LEU A 792 -0.43 20.49 21.19
C LEU A 792 0.91 19.79 21.38
N VAL A 793 0.95 18.47 21.21
CA VAL A 793 2.18 17.70 21.29
C VAL A 793 2.58 17.27 19.88
N LEU A 794 3.75 17.69 19.43
CA LEU A 794 4.39 17.20 18.20
C LEU A 794 5.52 16.27 18.60
N PHE A 795 5.67 15.15 17.90
CA PHE A 795 6.64 14.12 18.27
C PHE A 795 7.24 13.47 17.03
N ASP A 796 8.42 12.89 17.21
CA ASP A 796 9.04 12.07 16.17
C ASP A 796 8.38 10.69 16.14
N THR A 797 8.02 10.22 14.94
CA THR A 797 7.36 8.90 14.77
C THR A 797 8.34 7.74 14.97
N VAL A 798 9.64 8.01 14.95
CA VAL A 798 10.69 7.02 15.14
C VAL A 798 10.93 6.78 16.63
N PRO A 799 10.81 5.54 17.14
CA PRO A 799 11.14 5.21 18.51
C PRO A 799 12.57 5.65 18.89
N GLY A 800 12.69 6.46 19.93
CA GLY A 800 13.94 7.01 20.45
C GLY A 800 14.27 8.44 20.01
N GLY A 801 13.45 9.02 19.12
CA GLY A 801 13.62 10.39 18.61
C GLY A 801 14.65 10.49 17.47
N ALA A 802 14.33 11.31 16.47
CA ALA A 802 15.21 11.73 15.38
C ALA A 802 15.67 13.20 15.55
N GLY A 803 15.23 13.88 16.62
CA GLY A 803 15.48 15.29 16.90
C GLY A 803 14.57 16.25 16.12
N GLY A 804 13.54 15.76 15.44
CA GLY A 804 12.60 16.58 14.67
C GLY A 804 11.80 17.53 15.57
N ALA A 805 11.22 17.00 16.64
CA ALA A 805 10.48 17.76 17.64
C ALA A 805 11.31 18.89 18.27
N VAL A 806 12.58 18.62 18.62
CA VAL A 806 13.50 19.63 19.19
C VAL A 806 13.82 20.73 18.17
N ARG A 807 13.98 20.35 16.89
CA ARG A 807 14.26 21.27 15.80
C ARG A 807 13.05 22.16 15.48
N ILE A 808 11.84 21.61 15.55
CA ILE A 808 10.57 22.37 15.45
C ILE A 808 10.49 23.42 16.56
N ALA A 809 10.77 23.04 17.81
CA ALA A 809 10.77 23.99 18.92
C ALA A 809 11.80 25.13 18.76
N THR A 810 12.94 24.82 18.13
CA THR A 810 14.04 25.78 17.90
C THR A 810 13.77 26.73 16.74
N HIS A 811 12.98 26.32 15.75
CA HIS A 811 12.65 27.12 14.56
C HIS A 811 11.14 27.39 14.45
N PHE A 812 10.46 27.50 15.59
CA PHE A 812 8.99 27.52 15.64
C PHE A 812 8.39 28.68 14.82
N ARG A 813 9.07 29.83 14.78
CA ARG A 813 8.64 30.98 13.97
C ARG A 813 8.62 30.66 12.47
N GLU A 814 9.62 29.95 11.96
CA GLU A 814 9.69 29.56 10.54
C GLU A 814 8.58 28.56 10.20
N VAL A 815 8.36 27.59 11.10
CA VAL A 815 7.28 26.60 11.01
C VAL A 815 5.92 27.28 10.92
N LEU A 816 5.68 28.27 11.78
CA LEU A 816 4.43 29.02 11.84
C LEU A 816 4.17 29.83 10.56
N LEU A 817 5.20 30.52 10.04
CA LEU A 817 5.10 31.28 8.79
C LEU A 817 4.85 30.36 7.58
N ALA A 818 5.51 29.21 7.52
CA ALA A 818 5.30 28.23 6.46
C ALA A 818 3.90 27.59 6.52
N ALA A 819 3.41 27.29 7.73
CA ALA A 819 2.04 26.82 7.94
C ALA A 819 1.01 27.85 7.42
N ARG A 820 1.19 29.13 7.77
CA ARG A 820 0.32 30.21 7.29
C ARG A 820 0.32 30.31 5.77
N LYS A 821 1.51 30.42 5.16
CA LYS A 821 1.66 30.51 3.70
C LYS A 821 0.96 29.36 2.98
N ARG A 822 1.09 28.13 3.50
CA ARG A 822 0.45 26.94 2.94
C ARG A 822 -1.08 27.01 2.99
N VAL A 823 -1.64 27.39 4.13
CA VAL A 823 -3.10 27.46 4.32
C VAL A 823 -3.70 28.64 3.55
N GLU A 824 -2.99 29.78 3.47
CA GLU A 824 -3.36 30.96 2.69
C GLU A 824 -3.46 30.63 1.19
N ASN A 825 -2.42 29.99 0.63
CA ASN A 825 -2.33 29.70 -0.81
C ASN A 825 -3.25 28.58 -1.30
N CYS A 826 -3.98 27.90 -0.41
CA CYS A 826 -4.87 26.82 -0.79
C CYS A 826 -6.22 27.36 -1.31
N GLU A 827 -6.75 26.80 -2.40
CA GLU A 827 -8.00 27.26 -3.02
C GLU A 827 -9.25 26.46 -2.59
N CYS A 828 -9.15 25.56 -1.61
CA CYS A 828 -10.32 24.84 -1.11
C CYS A 828 -11.26 25.76 -0.33
N GLY A 829 -12.55 25.40 -0.30
CA GLY A 829 -13.57 26.10 0.49
C GLY A 829 -13.14 26.31 1.94
N GLU A 830 -13.56 27.44 2.52
CA GLU A 830 -13.14 27.88 3.85
C GLU A 830 -13.70 26.99 4.96
N GLU A 831 -14.91 26.47 4.75
CA GLU A 831 -15.65 25.53 5.61
C GLU A 831 -15.13 24.09 5.52
N THR A 832 -14.15 23.83 4.65
CA THR A 832 -13.60 22.49 4.43
C THR A 832 -12.08 22.49 4.46
N SER A 833 -11.49 21.35 4.16
CA SER A 833 -10.07 21.16 4.00
C SER A 833 -9.79 20.22 2.84
N CYS A 834 -8.59 20.30 2.28
CA CYS A 834 -8.14 19.38 1.25
C CYS A 834 -6.73 18.89 1.58
N TYR A 835 -6.23 17.99 0.73
CA TYR A 835 -4.85 17.52 0.86
C TYR A 835 -3.86 18.68 0.68
N GLY A 836 -4.14 19.68 -0.17
CA GLY A 836 -3.28 20.86 -0.31
C GLY A 836 -3.02 21.64 0.98
N CYS A 837 -3.96 21.67 1.94
CA CYS A 837 -3.81 22.40 3.20
C CYS A 837 -3.57 21.50 4.42
N LEU A 838 -4.60 20.76 4.89
CA LEU A 838 -4.61 20.12 6.21
C LEU A 838 -4.77 18.58 6.16
N ARG A 839 -5.33 18.03 5.08
CA ARG A 839 -5.64 16.59 5.01
C ARG A 839 -4.41 15.78 4.63
N THR A 840 -4.26 14.63 5.26
CA THR A 840 -3.27 13.60 4.96
C THR A 840 -3.93 12.22 5.04
N TYR A 841 -3.21 11.17 4.63
CA TYR A 841 -3.70 9.79 4.79
C TYR A 841 -3.80 9.38 6.26
N ARG A 842 -2.86 9.85 7.11
CA ARG A 842 -2.78 9.49 8.54
C ARG A 842 -3.90 10.10 9.37
N ASN A 843 -4.45 11.25 8.95
CA ASN A 843 -5.49 11.96 9.70
C ASN A 843 -6.92 11.77 9.14
N GLN A 844 -7.16 10.73 8.34
CA GLN A 844 -8.48 10.43 7.76
C GLN A 844 -9.62 10.40 8.78
N THR A 845 -9.37 9.83 9.96
CA THR A 845 -10.35 9.77 11.06
C THR A 845 -10.73 11.15 11.62
N ARG A 846 -9.99 12.20 11.25
CA ARG A 846 -10.20 13.58 11.70
C ARG A 846 -10.63 14.51 10.57
N HIS A 847 -10.77 14.05 9.32
CA HIS A 847 -11.08 14.93 8.17
C HIS A 847 -12.34 15.77 8.37
N ASP A 848 -13.34 15.26 9.07
CA ASP A 848 -14.59 15.97 9.39
C ASP A 848 -14.39 17.14 10.37
N LEU A 849 -13.28 17.16 11.09
CA LEU A 849 -12.91 18.23 12.03
C LEU A 849 -11.94 19.26 11.42
N LEU A 850 -11.40 18.99 10.22
CA LEU A 850 -10.38 19.84 9.61
C LEU A 850 -11.02 20.94 8.76
N VAL A 851 -10.87 22.18 9.18
CA VAL A 851 -11.49 23.37 8.58
C VAL A 851 -10.40 24.42 8.29
N ARG A 852 -10.28 24.82 7.03
CA ARG A 852 -9.27 25.79 6.57
C ARG A 852 -9.41 27.14 7.27
N ARG A 853 -10.64 27.67 7.38
CA ARG A 853 -10.92 28.95 8.04
C ARG A 853 -10.42 28.99 9.48
N ASP A 854 -10.71 27.94 10.24
CA ASP A 854 -10.36 27.87 11.67
C ASP A 854 -8.83 27.78 11.85
N ALA A 855 -8.13 27.04 10.98
CA ALA A 855 -6.68 27.01 10.94
C ALA A 855 -6.10 28.40 10.63
N LEU A 856 -6.64 29.07 9.62
CA LEU A 856 -6.18 30.37 9.16
C LEU A 856 -6.38 31.45 10.24
N ALA A 857 -7.56 31.48 10.87
CA ALA A 857 -7.87 32.40 11.96
C ALA A 857 -6.92 32.20 13.15
N ALA A 858 -6.63 30.94 13.52
CA ALA A 858 -5.66 30.63 14.55
C ALA A 858 -4.24 31.10 14.15
N LEU A 859 -3.79 30.82 12.94
CA LEU A 859 -2.46 31.24 12.46
C LEU A 859 -2.32 32.76 12.40
N HIS A 860 -3.32 33.50 11.93
CA HIS A 860 -3.32 34.97 11.95
C HIS A 860 -3.27 35.55 13.37
N SER A 861 -3.81 34.85 14.37
CA SER A 861 -3.68 35.30 15.76
C SER A 861 -2.25 35.13 16.30
N LEU A 862 -1.40 34.34 15.63
CA LEU A 862 -0.05 33.97 16.05
C LEU A 862 1.07 34.62 15.22
N THR A 863 0.77 35.20 14.06
CA THR A 863 1.73 35.85 13.15
C THR A 863 1.35 37.28 12.88
#